data_AF-A0AAN9T2A8-F1
#
_entry.id   AF-A0AAN9T2A8-F1
#
_cell.length_a   1.000
_cell.length_b   1.000
_cell.length_c   1.000
_cell.angle_alpha   90.00
_cell.angle_beta   90.00
_cell.angle_gamma   90.00
#
_symmetry.space_group_name_H-M   'P 1'
#
loop_
_entity.id
_entity.type
_entity.pdbx_description
1 polymer ?
#
loop_
_entity_poly.entity_id
_entity_poly.type
_entity_poly.pdbx_seq_one_letter_code
_entity_poly.pdbx_strand_id
1 'polypeptide(L)'
;MKLNTVVKPPTPCDNLCHVPKSRVVFPAVTIFIHPISLFFSFIFYKLKLSQFFSSSFLSRQQARDRFSKRVCLFLCFFQKLRKEDPSRKVSIFVASHYLHRSFGFMEDVKVVACFLSIFLWNWVAMVVEGTDSLLSPKGVNYEVAALMSMKNKMNDDLHVMDGWDINSVDPCTWNMVGCSAEGYVISLEMASAGLSGTISSGIGNLSHLQTLLLQNNRLSGSIPTEIGKLLELQTLDLSGNQLDGEIPNSLGLLTHLSYLRLSKNKLSGQIPQLVANLTGLSFLDLSFNNLSGPTPKILAKGYSISGNNFLCTSSICMGFSKPVNDTGSSQTTGSHHQRVLAVVIGFSCTFVISLVLLVFWLHWYRSHILYTSYVEQDCEIDIGHLRRFSFRELQIATGNFNSKNILGQGGFGVVYKGCLANKMLVAVKRLKDPNYTGEVQFQTEVEMIGLAVHRNLLRLYGFCMTPDERLLVYPYMPNGSVADRLRETCCEKPSLDWNRRMRVALGAARGLLYLHEQCNPKIIHRDVKAANILLDESFEAVVGDFGLAKLLDQRDSHVTTAVRGTVGHIAPEYLSTGQSSEKTDVFGFGILLLELITGHKALDAGNGQVQKGMILDWVRSLFEEKRLEVLVDRDLRGCFDPVELEKAVELSLQCTQSLPTLRPKMSQVLKILEGLVGQSEESLGGASLYDEGTCSFSQNYSDVHEQPSFIIEAIELSGPR
;
A
#
# COMPACT_ATOMS: atom_id res chain seq x y z
N MET A 1 31.14 69.09 -4.98
CA MET A 1 32.32 69.26 -4.10
C MET A 1 32.12 68.33 -2.91
N LYS A 2 32.91 67.25 -2.80
CA LYS A 2 34.06 67.09 -1.86
C LYS A 2 33.63 67.41 -0.41
N LEU A 3 33.89 66.63 0.63
CA LEU A 3 34.64 65.40 0.92
C LEU A 3 34.61 65.36 2.47
N ASN A 4 34.44 64.19 3.09
CA ASN A 4 35.10 63.78 4.35
C ASN A 4 34.88 64.68 5.61
N THR A 5 35.06 64.30 6.88
CA THR A 5 35.69 63.17 7.55
C THR A 5 35.28 63.24 9.04
N VAL A 6 35.31 62.08 9.67
CA VAL A 6 35.30 61.76 11.11
C VAL A 6 36.20 62.65 11.98
N VAL A 7 35.74 63.05 13.18
CA VAL A 7 36.57 63.18 14.42
C VAL A 7 35.72 62.89 15.68
N LYS A 8 36.38 62.27 16.67
CA LYS A 8 35.97 61.62 17.93
C LYS A 8 35.81 62.60 19.15
N PRO A 9 35.44 62.11 20.37
CA PRO A 9 34.72 62.84 21.44
C PRO A 9 35.62 63.47 22.54
N PRO A 10 35.03 63.97 23.64
CA PRO A 10 35.22 63.30 24.95
C PRO A 10 34.03 63.34 25.94
N THR A 11 34.06 62.41 26.91
CA THR A 11 33.30 62.27 28.19
C THR A 11 33.93 63.09 29.34
N PRO A 12 33.59 63.01 30.67
CA PRO A 12 32.44 62.52 31.49
C PRO A 12 32.03 63.48 32.68
N CYS A 13 31.29 62.93 33.69
CA CYS A 13 31.02 63.36 35.10
C CYS A 13 29.67 64.08 35.36
N ASP A 14 28.86 63.86 36.41
CA ASP A 14 28.90 63.00 37.61
C ASP A 14 27.50 62.94 38.32
N ASN A 15 27.17 61.77 38.91
CA ASN A 15 26.56 61.43 40.23
C ASN A 15 25.28 62.03 40.89
N LEU A 16 24.68 61.13 41.73
CA LEU A 16 23.80 61.29 42.93
C LEU A 16 22.27 61.49 42.73
N CYS A 17 21.31 60.91 43.48
CA CYS A 17 21.25 59.85 44.51
C CYS A 17 19.78 59.54 44.92
N HIS A 18 19.53 58.32 45.41
CA HIS A 18 18.56 57.86 46.44
C HIS A 18 17.02 57.70 46.24
N VAL A 19 16.55 56.62 46.88
CA VAL A 19 15.21 55.95 46.92
C VAL A 19 14.55 56.17 48.30
N PRO A 20 13.21 56.04 48.48
CA PRO A 20 12.73 54.94 49.35
C PRO A 20 11.42 54.24 48.90
N LYS A 21 11.19 53.06 49.49
CA LYS A 21 10.14 52.04 49.27
C LYS A 21 8.81 52.33 50.00
N SER A 22 7.69 51.81 49.48
CA SER A 22 6.63 51.20 50.30
C SER A 22 5.81 50.15 49.51
N ARG A 23 5.46 49.06 50.21
CA ARG A 23 4.78 47.83 49.74
C ARG A 23 3.26 47.97 49.78
N VAL A 24 2.56 47.38 48.80
CA VAL A 24 1.25 46.71 48.99
C VAL A 24 1.24 45.44 48.13
N VAL A 25 0.70 44.35 48.67
CA VAL A 25 0.74 42.98 48.12
C VAL A 25 -0.69 42.50 47.79
N PHE A 26 -0.77 41.62 46.77
CA PHE A 26 -1.81 40.63 46.36
C PHE A 26 -2.71 40.99 45.15
N PRO A 27 -3.10 40.01 44.30
CA PRO A 27 -2.39 38.84 43.77
C PRO A 27 -2.26 38.90 42.23
N ALA A 28 -1.29 38.18 41.68
CA ALA A 28 -1.12 38.04 40.24
C ALA A 28 -2.24 37.15 39.64
N VAL A 29 -3.14 37.74 38.85
CA VAL A 29 -3.89 37.02 37.82
C VAL A 29 -3.09 37.15 36.53
N THR A 30 -2.39 36.08 36.17
CA THR A 30 -1.64 35.97 34.91
C THR A 30 -2.63 35.85 33.75
N ILE A 31 -2.94 36.94 33.05
CA ILE A 31 -3.62 36.88 31.76
C ILE A 31 -2.55 36.72 30.67
N PHE A 32 -2.58 35.54 30.04
CA PHE A 32 -1.77 35.17 28.88
C PHE A 32 -1.94 36.15 27.71
N ILE A 33 -0.98 37.05 27.51
CA ILE A 33 -0.77 37.75 26.23
C ILE A 33 0.64 37.40 25.75
N HIS A 34 0.81 36.17 25.30
CA HIS A 34 2.04 35.75 24.60
C HIS A 34 1.86 34.66 23.52
N PRO A 35 0.74 33.92 23.38
CA PRO A 35 0.59 32.99 22.25
C PRO A 35 0.14 33.65 20.94
N ILE A 36 -0.53 34.81 20.98
CA ILE A 36 -1.20 35.38 19.80
C ILE A 36 -0.20 36.10 18.87
N SER A 37 0.87 36.69 19.41
CA SER A 37 1.89 37.38 18.60
C SER A 37 2.76 36.42 17.77
N LEU A 38 3.01 35.22 18.29
CA LEU A 38 3.79 34.19 17.60
C LEU A 38 3.01 33.54 16.45
N PHE A 39 1.69 33.41 16.61
CA PHE A 39 0.82 32.83 15.58
C PHE A 39 0.74 33.70 14.30
N PHE A 40 0.70 35.02 14.46
CA PHE A 40 0.66 35.95 13.31
C PHE A 40 2.02 36.11 12.60
N SER A 41 3.15 35.97 13.31
CA SER A 41 4.47 35.98 12.67
C SER A 41 4.71 34.74 11.80
N PHE A 42 4.15 33.60 12.18
CA PHE A 42 4.29 32.34 11.42
C PHE A 42 3.50 32.36 10.10
N ILE A 43 2.32 33.00 10.09
CA ILE A 43 1.48 33.16 8.89
C ILE A 43 2.14 34.11 7.87
N PHE A 44 2.77 35.19 8.33
CA PHE A 44 3.49 36.12 7.44
C PHE A 44 4.75 35.52 6.82
N TYR A 45 5.44 34.61 7.52
CA TYR A 45 6.64 33.95 7.00
C TYR A 45 6.29 32.90 5.92
N LYS A 46 5.19 32.15 6.09
CA LYS A 46 4.72 31.18 5.08
C LYS A 46 4.17 31.82 3.80
N LEU A 47 3.56 33.00 3.88
CA LEU A 47 3.00 33.70 2.70
C LEU A 47 4.07 34.32 1.79
N LYS A 48 5.30 34.52 2.28
CA LYS A 48 6.39 35.11 1.48
C LYS A 48 7.17 34.09 0.65
N LEU A 49 7.04 32.80 0.95
CA LEU A 49 7.74 31.70 0.26
C LEU A 49 6.98 31.08 -0.91
N SER A 50 5.69 31.39 -1.11
CA SER A 50 4.90 30.85 -2.25
C SER A 50 4.90 31.74 -3.50
N GLN A 51 5.69 32.82 -3.54
CA GLN A 51 5.85 33.68 -4.70
C GLN A 51 7.18 33.41 -5.43
N PHE A 52 7.37 32.25 -6.06
CA PHE A 52 8.27 32.12 -7.21
C PHE A 52 7.86 30.89 -8.04
N PHE A 53 7.64 31.14 -9.33
CA PHE A 53 7.24 30.27 -10.45
C PHE A 53 5.77 30.31 -10.95
N SER A 54 5.69 30.73 -12.22
CA SER A 54 4.59 31.05 -13.13
C SER A 54 3.89 29.77 -13.66
N SER A 55 2.75 29.74 -14.37
CA SER A 55 2.05 30.70 -15.24
C SER A 55 0.64 30.20 -15.58
N SER A 56 -0.38 31.06 -15.54
CA SER A 56 -1.44 31.17 -16.57
C SER A 56 -2.50 32.19 -16.12
N PHE A 57 -2.70 33.18 -16.97
CA PHE A 57 -3.39 34.44 -16.75
C PHE A 57 -4.70 34.36 -17.53
N LEU A 58 -5.87 34.36 -16.86
CA LEU A 58 -7.16 34.93 -17.31
C LEU A 58 -8.32 34.55 -16.36
N SER A 59 -8.20 34.82 -15.07
CA SER A 59 -9.37 34.86 -14.15
C SER A 59 -9.16 35.77 -12.93
N ARG A 60 -8.07 36.56 -12.92
CA ARG A 60 -7.65 37.35 -11.74
C ARG A 60 -8.05 38.83 -11.76
N GLN A 61 -8.87 39.30 -12.72
CA GLN A 61 -9.28 40.71 -12.75
C GLN A 61 -10.50 41.02 -11.87
N GLN A 62 -11.43 40.06 -11.65
CA GLN A 62 -12.69 40.33 -10.93
C GLN A 62 -12.66 40.07 -9.41
N ALA A 63 -11.69 39.30 -8.91
CA ALA A 63 -11.51 39.07 -7.47
C ALA A 63 -10.62 40.12 -6.78
N ARG A 64 -9.81 40.86 -7.56
CA ARG A 64 -8.83 41.83 -7.04
C ARG A 64 -9.48 43.15 -6.59
N ASP A 65 -10.59 43.53 -7.21
CA ASP A 65 -11.27 44.82 -6.95
C ASP A 65 -12.19 44.83 -5.73
N ARG A 66 -12.72 43.66 -5.30
CA ARG A 66 -13.59 43.57 -4.11
C ARG A 66 -12.82 43.47 -2.79
N PHE A 67 -11.60 42.93 -2.81
CA PHE A 67 -10.77 42.79 -1.61
C PHE A 67 -10.00 44.08 -1.28
N SER A 68 -9.53 44.82 -2.30
CA SER A 68 -8.79 46.08 -2.09
C SER A 68 -9.66 47.21 -1.52
N LYS A 69 -10.96 47.27 -1.86
CA LYS A 69 -11.88 48.30 -1.33
C LYS A 69 -12.23 48.11 0.15
N ARG A 70 -12.26 46.88 0.66
CA ARG A 70 -12.60 46.59 2.07
C ARG A 70 -11.41 46.79 3.02
N VAL A 71 -10.19 46.50 2.57
CA VAL A 71 -8.97 46.75 3.35
C VAL A 71 -8.65 48.25 3.44
N CYS A 72 -8.95 49.03 2.39
CA CYS A 72 -8.72 50.48 2.39
C CYS A 72 -9.69 51.25 3.31
N LEU A 73 -10.95 50.80 3.43
CA LEU A 73 -11.94 51.38 4.37
C LEU A 73 -11.58 51.10 5.84
N PHE A 74 -11.03 49.92 6.12
CA PHE A 74 -10.61 49.52 7.47
C PHE A 74 -9.33 50.25 7.93
N LEU A 75 -8.38 50.47 7.01
CA LEU A 75 -7.16 51.24 7.27
C LEU A 75 -7.42 52.75 7.40
N CYS A 76 -8.36 53.32 6.63
CA CYS A 76 -8.78 54.72 6.79
C CYS A 76 -9.49 54.99 8.13
N PHE A 77 -10.27 54.03 8.65
CA PHE A 77 -10.92 54.15 9.95
C PHE A 77 -9.90 54.17 11.11
N PHE A 78 -8.87 53.32 11.04
CA PHE A 78 -7.79 53.28 12.04
C PHE A 78 -6.79 54.44 11.92
N GLN A 79 -6.54 54.97 10.72
CA GLN A 79 -5.71 56.17 10.55
C GLN A 79 -6.40 57.45 11.05
N LYS A 80 -7.73 57.53 10.99
CA LYS A 80 -8.50 58.67 11.53
C LYS A 80 -8.58 58.66 13.06
N LEU A 81 -8.52 57.49 13.69
CA LEU A 81 -8.44 57.32 15.15
C LEU A 81 -7.04 57.55 15.75
N ARG A 82 -6.00 57.68 14.91
CA ARG A 82 -4.60 57.87 15.35
C ARG A 82 -4.14 59.33 15.37
N LYS A 83 -4.99 60.29 14.96
CA LYS A 83 -4.62 61.70 14.78
C LYS A 83 -5.43 62.72 15.59
N GLU A 84 -6.18 62.28 16.61
CA GLU A 84 -6.88 63.20 17.52
C GLU A 84 -6.34 63.12 18.96
N ASP A 85 -6.30 64.29 19.59
CA ASP A 85 -5.67 64.64 20.87
C ASP A 85 -6.25 63.84 22.08
N PRO A 86 -5.47 63.54 23.14
CA PRO A 86 -5.88 62.59 24.19
C PRO A 86 -7.05 63.02 25.11
N SER A 87 -7.60 64.23 24.97
CA SER A 87 -8.59 64.79 25.91
C SER A 87 -10.06 64.56 25.54
N ARG A 88 -10.37 63.86 24.43
CA ARG A 88 -11.76 63.53 24.01
C ARG A 88 -12.16 62.06 24.11
N LYS A 89 -11.38 61.20 24.79
CA LYS A 89 -11.72 59.76 24.93
C LYS A 89 -12.75 59.41 26.02
N VAL A 90 -13.32 60.39 26.73
CA VAL A 90 -14.25 60.14 27.85
C VAL A 90 -15.74 60.19 27.45
N SER A 91 -16.11 60.71 26.28
CA SER A 91 -17.55 60.84 25.91
C SER A 91 -18.14 59.73 25.01
N ILE A 92 -17.42 58.66 24.69
CA ILE A 92 -17.99 57.50 23.95
C ILE A 92 -18.09 56.26 24.86
N PHE A 93 -18.25 56.47 26.16
CA PHE A 93 -18.58 55.40 27.13
C PHE A 93 -20.01 55.50 27.67
N VAL A 94 -20.75 56.58 27.36
CA VAL A 94 -22.12 56.81 27.88
C VAL A 94 -23.22 56.45 26.87
N ALA A 95 -22.90 56.22 25.60
CA ALA A 95 -23.89 55.80 24.59
C ALA A 95 -24.16 54.27 24.55
N SER A 96 -23.47 53.46 25.36
CA SER A 96 -23.65 52.00 25.40
C SER A 96 -24.68 51.53 26.44
N HIS A 97 -25.18 52.43 27.30
CA HIS A 97 -26.08 52.04 28.40
C HIS A 97 -27.58 52.15 28.07
N TYR A 98 -27.94 52.70 26.90
CA TYR A 98 -29.34 52.81 26.45
C TYR A 98 -29.75 51.82 25.35
N LEU A 99 -28.83 50.97 24.89
CA LEU A 99 -29.10 49.93 23.87
C LEU A 99 -29.13 48.50 24.43
N HIS A 100 -29.12 48.34 25.76
CA HIS A 100 -29.10 47.03 26.43
C HIS A 100 -30.49 46.54 26.88
N ARG A 101 -31.60 47.11 26.37
CA ARG A 101 -32.95 46.76 26.88
C ARG A 101 -34.00 46.31 25.85
N SER A 102 -33.63 46.10 24.58
CA SER A 102 -34.63 45.73 23.55
C SER A 102 -34.29 44.52 22.66
N PHE A 103 -33.24 43.73 22.94
CA PHE A 103 -32.91 42.54 22.13
C PHE A 103 -32.53 41.29 22.94
N GLY A 104 -33.02 41.19 24.18
CA GLY A 104 -32.88 40.00 25.01
C GLY A 104 -33.93 38.94 24.65
N PHE A 105 -33.69 38.19 23.57
CA PHE A 105 -34.19 36.80 23.39
C PHE A 105 -33.61 36.08 22.15
N MET A 106 -32.58 36.63 21.49
CA MET A 106 -32.06 36.10 20.22
C MET A 106 -30.55 35.84 20.22
N GLU A 107 -29.92 35.85 21.40
CA GLU A 107 -28.49 35.50 21.56
C GLU A 107 -28.28 34.06 22.02
N ASP A 108 -29.19 33.45 22.79
CA ASP A 108 -28.99 32.08 23.28
C ASP A 108 -29.06 31.03 22.16
N VAL A 109 -29.92 31.24 21.14
CA VAL A 109 -29.99 30.36 19.96
C VAL A 109 -28.73 30.47 19.10
N LYS A 110 -28.09 31.65 19.05
CA LYS A 110 -26.86 31.87 18.27
C LYS A 110 -25.64 31.33 18.97
N VAL A 111 -25.57 31.42 20.30
CA VAL A 111 -24.48 30.83 21.09
C VAL A 111 -24.57 29.31 21.06
N VAL A 112 -25.76 28.74 21.22
CA VAL A 112 -25.96 27.28 21.09
C VAL A 112 -25.69 26.80 19.67
N ALA A 113 -26.10 27.55 18.64
CA ALA A 113 -25.75 27.23 17.24
C ALA A 113 -24.24 27.38 16.95
N CYS A 114 -23.54 28.34 17.58
CA CYS A 114 -22.08 28.46 17.52
C CYS A 114 -21.38 27.31 18.25
N PHE A 115 -21.87 26.88 19.41
CA PHE A 115 -21.30 25.75 20.12
C PHE A 115 -21.56 24.45 19.37
N LEU A 116 -22.75 24.24 18.81
CA LEU A 116 -23.05 23.09 17.95
C LEU A 116 -22.27 23.13 16.65
N SER A 117 -22.02 24.31 16.06
CA SER A 117 -21.20 24.42 14.85
C SER A 117 -19.73 24.19 15.15
N ILE A 118 -19.21 24.66 16.28
CA ILE A 118 -17.84 24.36 16.73
C ILE A 118 -17.69 22.89 17.11
N PHE A 119 -18.71 22.28 17.73
CA PHE A 119 -18.72 20.85 17.99
C PHE A 119 -18.80 20.05 16.70
N LEU A 120 -19.66 20.43 15.74
CA LEU A 120 -19.68 19.83 14.41
C LEU A 120 -18.38 20.07 13.66
N TRP A 121 -17.71 21.21 13.82
CA TRP A 121 -16.45 21.49 13.12
C TRP A 121 -15.28 20.76 13.76
N ASN A 122 -15.28 20.57 15.08
CA ASN A 122 -14.29 19.72 15.76
C ASN A 122 -14.59 18.22 15.58
N TRP A 123 -15.86 17.84 15.41
CA TRP A 123 -16.25 16.47 15.09
C TRP A 123 -15.95 16.16 13.63
N VAL A 124 -16.21 17.10 12.71
CA VAL A 124 -15.75 17.03 11.30
C VAL A 124 -14.23 17.10 11.25
N ALA A 125 -13.53 17.90 12.07
CA ALA A 125 -12.06 17.90 12.10
C ALA A 125 -11.49 16.61 12.69
N MET A 126 -12.10 16.00 13.71
CA MET A 126 -11.72 14.67 14.21
C MET A 126 -12.04 13.55 13.21
N VAL A 127 -13.13 13.67 12.44
CA VAL A 127 -13.50 12.72 11.37
C VAL A 127 -12.66 12.94 10.12
N VAL A 128 -12.15 14.16 9.89
CA VAL A 128 -11.27 14.52 8.75
C VAL A 128 -9.79 14.29 9.06
N GLU A 129 -9.35 14.34 10.31
CA GLU A 129 -8.01 13.88 10.73
C GLU A 129 -7.85 12.35 10.69
N GLY A 130 -8.91 11.61 10.36
CA GLY A 130 -8.88 10.18 10.05
C GLY A 130 -8.77 9.82 8.57
N THR A 131 -8.66 10.79 7.65
CA THR A 131 -8.66 10.53 6.19
C THR A 131 -7.68 11.37 5.39
N ASP A 132 -6.50 11.67 5.93
CA ASP A 132 -5.39 12.27 5.16
C ASP A 132 -4.39 11.19 4.72
N SER A 133 -4.88 10.22 3.95
CA SER A 133 -4.06 9.37 3.06
C SER A 133 -4.13 9.86 1.61
N LEU A 134 -4.25 11.17 1.41
CA LEU A 134 -4.22 11.81 0.10
C LEU A 134 -2.94 12.63 -0.04
N LEU A 135 -1.99 12.02 -0.76
CA LEU A 135 -0.91 12.64 -1.54
C LEU A 135 -0.55 14.09 -1.18
N SER A 136 0.65 14.24 -0.63
CA SER A 136 1.40 15.51 -0.62
C SER A 136 1.30 16.22 -1.98
N PRO A 137 1.21 17.56 -2.04
CA PRO A 137 0.96 18.36 -3.24
C PRO A 137 2.06 18.34 -4.32
N LYS A 138 2.90 17.29 -4.37
CA LYS A 138 3.98 17.09 -5.34
C LYS A 138 4.09 15.69 -5.96
N GLY A 139 3.15 14.77 -5.74
CA GLY A 139 3.19 13.45 -6.40
C GLY A 139 4.42 12.60 -6.04
N VAL A 140 4.99 12.81 -4.85
CA VAL A 140 6.11 12.02 -4.32
C VAL A 140 5.57 11.07 -3.26
N ASN A 141 5.75 9.77 -3.44
CA ASN A 141 5.49 8.78 -2.39
C ASN A 141 6.47 9.05 -1.23
N TYR A 142 5.94 9.48 -0.08
CA TYR A 142 6.74 9.88 1.08
C TYR A 142 7.40 8.70 1.77
N GLU A 143 6.85 7.49 1.64
CA GLU A 143 7.44 6.26 2.13
C GLU A 143 8.65 5.87 1.28
N VAL A 144 8.54 5.94 -0.04
CA VAL A 144 9.68 5.77 -0.96
C VAL A 144 10.78 6.78 -0.65
N ALA A 145 10.43 8.05 -0.45
CA ALA A 145 11.41 9.08 -0.09
C ALA A 145 12.07 8.80 1.28
N ALA A 146 11.31 8.32 2.27
CA ALA A 146 11.80 7.96 3.59
C ALA A 146 12.78 6.78 3.52
N LEU A 147 12.42 5.73 2.78
CA LEU A 147 13.22 4.52 2.60
C LEU A 147 14.47 4.81 1.77
N MET A 148 14.38 5.58 0.69
CA MET A 148 15.57 6.03 -0.05
C MET A 148 16.49 6.91 0.81
N SER A 149 15.93 7.71 1.70
CA SER A 149 16.71 8.46 2.69
C SER A 149 17.47 7.54 3.65
N MET A 150 16.88 6.40 4.05
CA MET A 150 17.59 5.38 4.82
C MET A 150 18.69 4.71 4.00
N LYS A 151 18.38 4.27 2.77
CA LYS A 151 19.34 3.63 1.87
C LYS A 151 20.56 4.52 1.62
N ASN A 152 20.38 5.82 1.51
CA ASN A 152 21.48 6.78 1.34
C ASN A 152 22.32 7.02 2.60
N LYS A 153 21.81 6.67 3.78
CA LYS A 153 22.49 6.83 5.08
C LYS A 153 23.12 5.56 5.60
N MET A 154 22.68 4.41 5.10
CA MET A 154 23.24 3.11 5.38
C MET A 154 24.21 2.71 4.27
N ASN A 155 25.30 2.05 4.64
CA ASN A 155 26.21 1.43 3.69
C ASN A 155 25.93 -0.07 3.64
N ASP A 156 25.76 -0.59 2.42
CA ASP A 156 25.25 -1.93 2.12
C ASP A 156 26.23 -2.68 1.23
N ASP A 157 27.29 -3.21 1.85
CA ASP A 157 28.34 -3.96 1.14
C ASP A 157 27.85 -5.34 0.66
N LEU A 158 26.75 -5.85 1.23
CA LEU A 158 26.16 -7.14 0.90
C LEU A 158 25.01 -7.04 -0.10
N HIS A 159 24.72 -5.84 -0.60
CA HIS A 159 23.71 -5.59 -1.60
C HIS A 159 22.30 -6.09 -1.20
N VAL A 160 21.97 -6.04 0.10
CA VAL A 160 20.67 -6.50 0.61
C VAL A 160 19.51 -5.58 0.23
N MET A 161 19.80 -4.30 -0.06
CA MET A 161 18.85 -3.30 -0.56
C MET A 161 18.89 -3.18 -2.09
N ASP A 162 19.46 -4.17 -2.79
CA ASP A 162 19.27 -4.30 -4.23
C ASP A 162 17.79 -4.54 -4.53
N GLY A 163 17.22 -3.75 -5.44
CA GLY A 163 15.78 -3.70 -5.72
C GLY A 163 15.06 -2.50 -5.09
N TRP A 164 15.69 -1.77 -4.16
CA TRP A 164 15.17 -0.48 -3.72
C TRP A 164 15.45 0.58 -4.78
N ASP A 165 14.40 1.05 -5.46
CA ASP A 165 14.48 1.99 -6.58
C ASP A 165 13.72 3.27 -6.30
N ILE A 166 14.40 4.42 -6.37
CA ILE A 166 13.81 5.75 -6.19
C ILE A 166 12.67 6.05 -7.17
N ASN A 167 12.67 5.39 -8.33
CA ASN A 167 11.63 5.53 -9.35
C ASN A 167 10.49 4.51 -9.17
N SER A 168 10.61 3.57 -8.23
CA SER A 168 9.51 2.69 -7.86
C SER A 168 8.43 3.50 -7.18
N VAL A 169 7.20 3.34 -7.64
CA VAL A 169 6.01 3.96 -7.04
C VAL A 169 5.59 3.24 -5.76
N ASP A 170 5.99 1.97 -5.62
CA ASP A 170 5.58 1.07 -4.53
C ASP A 170 6.81 0.47 -3.81
N PRO A 171 7.06 0.86 -2.55
CA PRO A 171 8.14 0.30 -1.74
C PRO A 171 7.83 -1.12 -1.23
N CYS A 172 6.58 -1.60 -1.33
CA CYS A 172 6.17 -2.92 -0.86
C CYS A 172 6.66 -4.08 -1.74
N THR A 173 7.30 -3.76 -2.85
CA THR A 173 8.00 -4.73 -3.71
C THR A 173 9.47 -4.87 -3.32
N TRP A 174 9.96 -4.06 -2.38
CA TRP A 174 11.36 -4.01 -2.02
C TRP A 174 11.69 -5.07 -0.99
N ASN A 175 12.88 -5.66 -1.14
CA ASN A 175 13.40 -6.63 -0.17
C ASN A 175 13.42 -6.01 1.24
N MET A 176 13.02 -6.81 2.23
CA MET A 176 13.01 -6.44 3.65
C MET A 176 12.01 -5.32 4.03
N VAL A 177 11.11 -4.94 3.12
CA VAL A 177 9.97 -4.03 3.39
C VAL A 177 8.69 -4.86 3.41
N GLY A 178 7.98 -4.86 4.54
CA GLY A 178 6.64 -5.44 4.65
C GLY A 178 5.58 -4.36 4.66
N CYS A 179 4.46 -4.63 3.98
CA CYS A 179 3.35 -3.69 3.88
C CYS A 179 2.01 -4.29 4.29
N SER A 180 1.07 -3.41 4.63
CA SER A 180 -0.32 -3.78 4.89
C SER A 180 -1.06 -4.15 3.60
N ALA A 181 -2.27 -4.72 3.74
CA ALA A 181 -3.13 -5.05 2.59
C ALA A 181 -3.50 -3.82 1.75
N GLU A 182 -3.51 -2.64 2.37
CA GLU A 182 -3.78 -1.34 1.78
C GLU A 182 -2.54 -0.70 1.13
N GLY A 183 -1.35 -1.30 1.30
CA GLY A 183 -0.11 -0.87 0.64
C GLY A 183 0.74 0.13 1.43
N TYR A 184 0.53 0.28 2.74
CA TYR A 184 1.40 1.11 3.60
C TYR A 184 2.57 0.30 4.15
N VAL A 185 3.72 0.94 4.35
CA VAL A 185 4.90 0.28 4.95
C VAL A 185 4.68 0.07 6.44
N ILE A 186 4.52 -1.19 6.85
CA ILE A 186 4.27 -1.58 8.23
C ILE A 186 5.44 -2.31 8.88
N SER A 187 6.35 -2.92 8.12
CA SER A 187 7.54 -3.57 8.67
C SER A 187 8.81 -3.29 7.87
N LEU A 188 9.92 -3.18 8.60
CA LEU A 188 11.27 -3.15 8.05
C LEU A 188 12.11 -4.20 8.78
N GLU A 189 12.49 -5.25 8.06
CA GLU A 189 13.04 -6.48 8.62
C GLU A 189 14.44 -6.77 8.09
N MET A 190 15.43 -6.00 8.55
CA MET A 190 16.82 -6.06 8.06
C MET A 190 17.77 -6.58 9.14
N ALA A 191 17.34 -7.58 9.90
CA ALA A 191 18.14 -8.19 10.94
C ALA A 191 19.36 -8.93 10.34
N SER A 192 20.54 -8.73 10.94
CA SER A 192 21.78 -9.44 10.54
C SER A 192 22.16 -9.28 9.06
N ALA A 193 21.82 -8.15 8.45
CA ALA A 193 22.02 -7.87 7.03
C ALA A 193 23.40 -7.27 6.70
N GLY A 194 24.29 -7.14 7.67
CA GLY A 194 25.65 -6.58 7.48
C GLY A 194 25.68 -5.07 7.25
N LEU A 195 24.56 -4.36 7.46
CA LEU A 195 24.42 -2.93 7.20
C LEU A 195 25.33 -2.09 8.12
N SER A 196 25.94 -1.04 7.59
CA SER A 196 26.72 -0.06 8.37
C SER A 196 26.24 1.37 8.08
N GLY A 197 26.86 2.41 8.66
CA GLY A 197 26.40 3.80 8.50
C GLY A 197 25.47 4.25 9.64
N THR A 198 24.45 5.06 9.33
CA THR A 198 23.56 5.70 10.34
C THR A 198 22.08 5.52 10.01
N ILE A 199 21.21 5.55 11.02
CA ILE A 199 19.75 5.52 10.81
C ILE A 199 19.29 6.94 10.42
N SER A 200 18.61 7.07 9.28
CA SER A 200 18.11 8.36 8.80
C SER A 200 16.92 8.85 9.63
N SER A 201 16.84 10.16 9.90
CA SER A 201 15.64 10.79 10.49
C SER A 201 14.41 10.71 9.59
N GLY A 202 14.60 10.41 8.29
CA GLY A 202 13.52 10.14 7.34
C GLY A 202 12.61 8.99 7.76
N ILE A 203 13.07 8.08 8.62
CA ILE A 203 12.27 6.97 9.17
C ILE A 203 10.95 7.46 9.80
N GLY A 204 10.93 8.65 10.40
CA GLY A 204 9.73 9.20 11.04
C GLY A 204 8.60 9.57 10.09
N ASN A 205 8.78 9.43 8.77
CA ASN A 205 7.73 9.63 7.77
C ASN A 205 6.96 8.35 7.43
N LEU A 206 7.36 7.18 7.96
CA LEU A 206 6.64 5.91 7.79
C LEU A 206 5.53 5.77 8.83
N SER A 207 4.48 6.58 8.75
CA SER A 207 3.48 6.76 9.83
C SER A 207 2.79 5.47 10.30
N HIS A 208 2.69 4.46 9.42
CA HIS A 208 2.05 3.17 9.71
C HIS A 208 3.05 2.07 10.13
N LEU A 209 4.31 2.41 10.37
CA LEU A 209 5.32 1.41 10.74
C LEU A 209 5.01 0.79 12.10
N GLN A 210 4.80 -0.53 12.11
CA GLN A 210 4.49 -1.35 13.29
C GLN A 210 5.72 -2.12 13.78
N THR A 211 6.60 -2.53 12.87
CA THR A 211 7.77 -3.35 13.20
C THR A 211 9.05 -2.80 12.58
N LEU A 212 10.07 -2.52 13.39
CA LEU A 212 11.39 -2.10 12.95
C LEU A 212 12.48 -3.00 13.56
N LEU A 213 13.06 -3.86 12.73
CA LEU A 213 14.09 -4.83 13.10
C LEU A 213 15.39 -4.53 12.36
N LEU A 214 16.35 -3.94 13.06
CA LEU A 214 17.69 -3.61 12.54
C LEU A 214 18.81 -4.25 13.37
N GLN A 215 18.50 -5.28 14.17
CA GLN A 215 19.43 -5.90 15.10
C GLN A 215 20.59 -6.64 14.42
N ASN A 216 21.71 -6.76 15.14
CA ASN A 216 22.93 -7.46 14.71
C ASN A 216 23.53 -6.90 13.41
N ASN A 217 23.52 -5.58 13.24
CA ASN A 217 24.20 -4.88 12.16
C ASN A 217 25.41 -4.07 12.70
N ARG A 218 26.03 -3.26 11.85
CA ARG A 218 27.14 -2.35 12.19
C ARG A 218 26.70 -0.89 12.14
N LEU A 219 25.43 -0.61 12.43
CA LEU A 219 24.88 0.75 12.43
C LEU A 219 25.46 1.56 13.57
N SER A 220 25.70 2.85 13.34
CA SER A 220 26.41 3.78 14.23
C SER A 220 25.67 5.13 14.31
N GLY A 221 26.14 6.02 15.18
CA GLY A 221 25.48 7.30 15.46
C GLY A 221 24.30 7.16 16.42
N SER A 222 23.59 8.26 16.65
CA SER A 222 22.50 8.31 17.62
C SER A 222 21.18 7.76 17.07
N ILE A 223 20.32 7.29 17.98
CA ILE A 223 18.94 6.92 17.66
C ILE A 223 18.17 8.19 17.27
N PRO A 224 17.59 8.28 16.05
CA PRO A 224 16.84 9.47 15.64
C PRO A 224 15.62 9.70 16.52
N THR A 225 15.43 10.95 16.95
CA THR A 225 14.27 11.34 17.79
C THR A 225 12.94 11.16 17.05
N GLU A 226 12.97 11.19 15.71
CA GLU A 226 11.85 11.05 14.79
C GLU A 226 11.20 9.67 14.84
N ILE A 227 11.88 8.63 15.35
CA ILE A 227 11.26 7.33 15.62
C ILE A 227 10.07 7.49 16.59
N GLY A 228 10.12 8.48 17.48
CA GLY A 228 9.00 8.81 18.38
C GLY A 228 7.74 9.35 17.68
N LYS A 229 7.76 9.56 16.35
CA LYS A 229 6.57 9.92 15.55
C LYS A 229 5.76 8.71 15.09
N LEU A 230 6.32 7.50 15.20
CA LEU A 230 5.74 6.26 14.69
C LEU A 230 4.72 5.69 15.67
N LEU A 231 3.56 6.33 15.79
CA LEU A 231 2.58 6.05 16.86
C LEU A 231 1.98 4.64 16.83
N GLU A 232 2.06 3.96 15.69
CA GLU A 232 1.63 2.57 15.50
C GLU A 232 2.72 1.53 15.82
N LEU A 233 3.95 1.96 16.16
CA LEU A 233 5.08 1.06 16.36
C LEU A 233 4.87 0.14 17.58
N GLN A 234 4.91 -1.17 17.33
CA GLN A 234 4.72 -2.23 18.33
C GLN A 234 6.04 -2.90 18.70
N THR A 235 6.93 -3.06 17.74
CA THR A 235 8.22 -3.76 17.92
C THR A 235 9.38 -2.91 17.40
N LEU A 236 10.33 -2.62 18.28
CA LEU A 236 11.58 -1.94 17.94
C LEU A 236 12.77 -2.73 18.47
N ASP A 237 13.57 -3.29 17.56
CA ASP A 237 14.82 -3.99 17.89
C ASP A 237 16.01 -3.37 17.13
N LEU A 238 16.86 -2.67 17.89
CA LEU A 238 18.11 -2.09 17.42
C LEU A 238 19.33 -2.74 18.10
N SER A 239 19.15 -3.89 18.75
CA SER A 239 20.19 -4.52 19.56
C SER A 239 21.39 -5.02 18.75
N GLY A 240 22.56 -5.11 19.36
CA GLY A 240 23.76 -5.63 18.69
C GLY A 240 24.27 -4.75 17.55
N ASN A 241 24.27 -3.43 17.75
CA ASN A 241 24.80 -2.44 16.81
C ASN A 241 25.92 -1.61 17.49
N GLN A 242 26.33 -0.50 16.86
CA GLN A 242 27.31 0.45 17.38
C GLN A 242 26.68 1.83 17.68
N LEU A 243 25.36 1.87 17.95
CA LEU A 243 24.63 3.11 18.20
C LEU A 243 25.11 3.79 19.48
N ASP A 244 25.24 5.12 19.45
CA ASP A 244 25.74 5.95 20.56
C ASP A 244 24.77 7.09 20.91
N GLY A 245 25.21 8.03 21.76
CA GLY A 245 24.35 9.11 22.24
C GLY A 245 23.32 8.64 23.28
N GLU A 246 22.31 9.47 23.52
CA GLU A 246 21.28 9.22 24.55
C GLU A 246 20.07 8.47 23.98
N ILE A 247 19.32 7.78 24.85
CA ILE A 247 18.01 7.21 24.49
C ILE A 247 17.01 8.37 24.34
N PRO A 248 16.36 8.56 23.17
CA PRO A 248 15.44 9.68 22.99
C PRO A 248 14.22 9.60 23.90
N ASN A 249 13.90 10.70 24.58
CA ASN A 249 12.67 10.83 25.37
C ASN A 249 11.40 10.60 24.54
N SER A 250 11.45 10.88 23.23
CA SER A 250 10.33 10.70 22.29
C SER A 250 9.91 9.24 22.12
N LEU A 251 10.78 8.26 22.40
CA LEU A 251 10.38 6.84 22.42
C LEU A 251 9.32 6.56 23.49
N GLY A 252 9.28 7.35 24.57
CA GLY A 252 8.25 7.26 25.60
C GLY A 252 6.86 7.73 25.17
N LEU A 253 6.71 8.25 23.93
CA LEU A 253 5.41 8.62 23.36
C LEU A 253 4.74 7.46 22.60
N LEU A 254 5.46 6.37 22.36
CA LEU A 254 4.99 5.23 21.58
C LEU A 254 4.12 4.30 22.43
N THR A 255 2.85 4.65 22.62
CA THR A 255 1.95 3.94 23.55
C THR A 255 1.60 2.52 23.13
N HIS A 256 1.72 2.19 21.84
CA HIS A 256 1.50 0.85 21.30
C HIS A 256 2.74 -0.06 21.37
N LEU A 257 3.89 0.48 21.80
CA LEU A 257 5.14 -0.26 21.84
C LEU A 257 5.08 -1.36 22.90
N SER A 258 5.20 -2.61 22.46
CA SER A 258 5.18 -3.81 23.30
C SER A 258 6.59 -4.36 23.54
N TYR A 259 7.49 -4.20 22.56
CA TYR A 259 8.81 -4.81 22.58
C TYR A 259 9.89 -3.79 22.18
N LEU A 260 10.80 -3.49 23.11
CA LEU A 260 11.91 -2.55 22.89
C LEU A 260 13.24 -3.18 23.29
N ARG A 261 14.13 -3.36 22.31
CA ARG A 261 15.50 -3.85 22.54
C ARG A 261 16.53 -2.90 21.97
N LEU A 262 17.38 -2.40 22.86
CA LEU A 262 18.51 -1.52 22.55
C LEU A 262 19.83 -2.11 23.08
N SER A 263 19.83 -3.36 23.52
CA SER A 263 20.98 -3.99 24.18
C SER A 263 22.19 -4.15 23.25
N LYS A 264 23.39 -4.27 23.84
CA LYS A 264 24.66 -4.43 23.10
C LYS A 264 24.88 -3.29 22.09
N ASN A 265 24.84 -2.05 22.58
CA ASN A 265 25.17 -0.83 21.83
C ASN A 265 26.15 0.03 22.68
N LYS A 266 26.40 1.28 22.27
CA LYS A 266 27.24 2.26 22.97
C LYS A 266 26.41 3.42 23.56
N LEU A 267 25.12 3.19 23.83
CA LEU A 267 24.20 4.23 24.33
C LEU A 267 24.64 4.73 25.71
N SER A 268 24.46 6.02 25.96
CA SER A 268 24.94 6.73 27.14
C SER A 268 23.86 7.66 27.70
N GLY A 269 24.14 8.38 28.78
CA GLY A 269 23.15 9.22 29.46
C GLY A 269 22.18 8.42 30.34
N GLN A 270 21.12 9.07 30.81
CA GLN A 270 20.14 8.49 31.74
C GLN A 270 19.07 7.69 30.99
N ILE A 271 18.46 6.71 31.68
CA ILE A 271 17.26 6.05 31.17
C ILE A 271 16.09 7.06 31.25
N PRO A 272 15.46 7.45 30.13
CA PRO A 272 14.35 8.38 30.13
C PRO A 272 13.19 7.89 31.00
N GLN A 273 12.70 8.76 31.88
CA GLN A 273 11.56 8.43 32.73
C GLN A 273 10.28 8.14 31.93
N LEU A 274 10.12 8.79 30.76
CA LEU A 274 9.02 8.51 29.85
C LEU A 274 9.07 7.09 29.28
N VAL A 275 10.25 6.59 28.92
CA VAL A 275 10.44 5.22 28.42
C VAL A 275 10.23 4.20 29.56
N ALA A 276 10.74 4.49 30.75
CA ALA A 276 10.55 3.64 31.92
C ALA A 276 9.08 3.51 32.34
N ASN A 277 8.27 4.55 32.07
CA ASN A 277 6.84 4.61 32.42
C ASN A 277 5.90 4.07 31.32
N LEU A 278 6.40 3.53 30.21
CA LEU A 278 5.56 2.93 29.18
C LEU A 278 4.84 1.69 29.72
N THR A 279 3.51 1.78 29.89
CA THR A 279 2.67 0.72 30.45
C THR A 279 2.35 -0.40 29.46
N GLY A 280 2.38 -0.10 28.15
CA GLY A 280 2.17 -1.08 27.09
C GLY A 280 3.35 -2.03 26.86
N LEU A 281 4.52 -1.72 27.43
CA LEU A 281 5.76 -2.42 27.15
C LEU A 281 5.82 -3.77 27.89
N SER A 282 5.78 -4.86 27.14
CA SER A 282 5.92 -6.22 27.65
C SER A 282 7.38 -6.54 27.96
N PHE A 283 8.32 -6.08 27.13
CA PHE A 283 9.74 -6.37 27.28
C PHE A 283 10.64 -5.17 26.96
N LEU A 284 11.59 -4.87 27.85
CA LEU A 284 12.58 -3.80 27.71
C LEU A 284 14.01 -4.30 27.93
N ASP A 285 14.84 -4.35 26.90
CA ASP A 285 16.25 -4.74 27.03
C ASP A 285 17.19 -3.58 26.71
N LEU A 286 17.81 -3.02 27.75
CA LEU A 286 18.83 -1.97 27.69
C LEU A 286 20.22 -2.48 28.09
N SER A 287 20.39 -3.79 28.23
CA SER A 287 21.63 -4.38 28.74
C SER A 287 22.84 -4.14 27.85
N PHE A 288 24.04 -4.19 28.42
CA PHE A 288 25.31 -4.02 27.70
C PHE A 288 25.37 -2.72 26.88
N ASN A 289 25.17 -1.59 27.56
CA ASN A 289 25.35 -0.23 27.06
C ASN A 289 26.25 0.57 28.04
N ASN A 290 26.39 1.88 27.82
CA ASN A 290 27.12 2.81 28.65
C ASN A 290 26.19 3.78 29.42
N LEU A 291 24.99 3.32 29.78
CA LEU A 291 23.99 4.14 30.47
C LEU A 291 24.44 4.50 31.89
N SER A 292 24.06 5.69 32.33
CA SER A 292 24.54 6.30 33.57
C SER A 292 23.43 7.00 34.35
N GLY A 293 23.63 7.21 35.65
CA GLY A 293 22.68 7.92 36.49
C GLY A 293 21.64 7.01 37.16
N PRO A 294 20.64 7.60 37.84
CA PRO A 294 19.72 6.85 38.67
C PRO A 294 18.82 5.95 37.84
N THR A 295 18.59 4.72 38.30
CA THR A 295 17.71 3.76 37.64
C THR A 295 16.26 4.14 37.96
N PRO A 296 15.44 4.57 36.98
CA PRO A 296 14.03 4.87 37.21
C PRO A 296 13.24 3.58 37.48
N LYS A 297 12.04 3.73 38.06
CA LYS A 297 11.13 2.59 38.21
C LYS A 297 10.60 2.19 36.83
N ILE A 298 11.10 1.08 36.30
CA ILE A 298 10.66 0.51 35.01
C ILE A 298 9.34 -0.25 35.23
N LEU A 299 8.32 0.07 34.42
CA LEU A 299 6.99 -0.54 34.50
C LEU A 299 6.82 -1.77 33.60
N ALA A 300 7.75 -2.03 32.68
CA ALA A 300 7.70 -3.18 31.78
C ALA A 300 7.71 -4.52 32.53
N LYS A 301 6.95 -5.51 32.02
CA LYS A 301 6.80 -6.83 32.67
C LYS A 301 8.12 -7.60 32.77
N GLY A 302 8.90 -7.60 31.69
CA GLY A 302 10.28 -8.10 31.68
C GLY A 302 11.24 -7.00 31.28
N TYR A 303 12.33 -6.82 32.03
CA TYR A 303 13.37 -5.88 31.63
C TYR A 303 14.78 -6.35 32.01
N SER A 304 15.78 -5.89 31.25
CA SER A 304 17.20 -6.10 31.55
C SER A 304 17.97 -4.81 31.34
N ILE A 305 18.70 -4.39 32.39
CA ILE A 305 19.61 -3.23 32.38
C ILE A 305 21.05 -3.64 32.73
N SER A 306 21.32 -4.94 32.77
CA SER A 306 22.60 -5.52 33.15
C SER A 306 23.74 -5.05 32.24
N GLY A 307 24.98 -5.02 32.73
CA GLY A 307 26.14 -4.62 31.91
C GLY A 307 26.24 -3.10 31.63
N ASN A 308 25.47 -2.25 32.32
CA ASN A 308 25.65 -0.80 32.33
C ASN A 308 26.36 -0.38 33.63
N ASN A 309 27.66 -0.10 33.56
CA ASN A 309 28.50 0.09 34.76
C ASN A 309 28.25 1.41 35.52
N PHE A 310 27.56 2.38 34.91
CA PHE A 310 27.36 3.71 35.47
C PHE A 310 25.93 3.94 36.00
N LEU A 311 25.07 2.91 36.02
CA LEU A 311 23.74 2.99 36.62
C LEU A 311 23.80 2.81 38.14
N CYS A 312 23.08 3.67 38.86
CA CYS A 312 22.96 3.65 40.33
C CYS A 312 21.52 3.34 40.74
N THR A 313 21.33 2.60 41.82
CA THR A 313 20.01 2.21 42.37
C THR A 313 19.42 3.24 43.34
N SER A 314 20.10 4.36 43.60
CA SER A 314 19.67 5.41 44.54
C SER A 314 19.84 6.82 43.94
N SER A 315 19.03 7.77 44.38
CA SER A 315 18.96 9.16 43.90
C SER A 315 20.21 10.01 44.18
N ILE A 316 21.22 9.45 44.88
CA ILE A 316 22.48 10.09 45.20
C ILE A 316 23.59 9.34 44.46
N CYS A 317 23.96 9.83 43.29
CA CYS A 317 25.08 9.29 42.52
C CYS A 317 26.28 10.23 42.71
N MET A 318 27.08 9.99 43.74
CA MET A 318 28.35 10.69 43.98
C MET A 318 29.47 9.98 43.22
N GLY A 319 30.15 10.74 42.37
CA GLY A 319 31.34 10.28 41.66
C GLY A 319 32.56 10.16 42.57
N PHE A 320 33.55 9.46 42.00
CA PHE A 320 34.93 9.24 42.44
C PHE A 320 35.30 7.94 43.17
N SER A 321 36.37 7.40 42.61
CA SER A 321 37.15 6.20 42.81
C SER A 321 38.01 6.19 44.07
N LYS A 322 38.12 5.05 44.77
CA LYS A 322 39.28 4.12 44.82
C LYS A 322 39.18 3.14 46.01
N PRO A 323 39.92 2.01 45.98
CA PRO A 323 39.78 0.90 46.93
C PRO A 323 40.64 1.11 48.17
N VAL A 324 40.17 0.65 49.33
CA VAL A 324 41.02 0.45 50.52
C VAL A 324 40.52 -0.81 51.24
N ASN A 325 41.41 -1.80 51.32
CA ASN A 325 41.37 -2.84 52.35
C ASN A 325 41.59 -2.16 53.70
N ASP A 326 40.79 -2.49 54.71
CA ASP A 326 41.38 -2.70 56.03
C ASP A 326 40.57 -3.68 56.88
N THR A 327 41.29 -4.69 57.35
CA THR A 327 40.98 -5.58 58.46
C THR A 327 40.89 -4.80 59.77
N GLY A 328 39.83 -5.02 60.55
CA GLY A 328 39.70 -4.48 61.90
C GLY A 328 38.57 -5.17 62.66
N SER A 329 38.95 -6.05 63.58
CA SER A 329 38.11 -6.96 64.35
C SER A 329 37.35 -6.32 65.53
N SER A 330 36.34 -7.08 66.00
CA SER A 330 35.91 -7.24 67.42
C SER A 330 34.95 -6.15 67.94
N GLN A 331 33.84 -6.40 68.64
CA GLN A 331 33.48 -7.50 69.56
C GLN A 331 31.96 -7.47 69.89
N THR A 332 31.32 -8.65 69.98
CA THR A 332 30.26 -9.13 70.93
C THR A 332 28.97 -8.32 71.17
N THR A 333 27.76 -8.89 71.25
CA THR A 333 27.28 -9.90 72.23
C THR A 333 25.91 -10.52 71.85
N GLY A 334 25.72 -11.84 72.08
CA GLY A 334 24.48 -12.53 72.55
C GLY A 334 23.20 -12.46 71.69
N SER A 335 22.33 -13.47 71.58
CA SER A 335 22.23 -14.78 72.21
C SER A 335 21.30 -15.68 71.38
N HIS A 336 21.48 -16.97 71.56
CA HIS A 336 20.74 -18.08 70.96
C HIS A 336 19.24 -18.07 71.34
N HIS A 337 18.34 -17.63 70.45
CA HIS A 337 16.93 -18.04 70.53
C HIS A 337 16.13 -17.93 69.22
N GLN A 338 16.54 -18.61 68.13
CA GLN A 338 15.70 -18.66 66.93
C GLN A 338 16.00 -19.80 65.93
N ARG A 339 16.07 -21.05 66.38
CA ARG A 339 16.28 -22.21 65.48
C ARG A 339 15.32 -23.39 65.65
N VAL A 340 14.04 -23.16 65.97
CA VAL A 340 13.04 -24.27 65.97
C VAL A 340 11.72 -23.95 65.24
N LEU A 341 11.45 -22.72 64.79
CA LEU A 341 10.18 -22.38 64.12
C LEU A 341 10.27 -22.19 62.59
N ALA A 342 11.37 -22.60 61.94
CA ALA A 342 11.58 -22.40 60.49
C ALA A 342 11.40 -23.66 59.64
N VAL A 343 11.32 -24.86 60.25
CA VAL A 343 11.35 -26.12 59.49
C VAL A 343 9.95 -26.63 59.13
N VAL A 344 8.92 -26.36 59.93
CA VAL A 344 7.55 -26.87 59.68
C VAL A 344 6.80 -26.05 58.61
N ILE A 345 7.08 -24.74 58.49
CA ILE A 345 6.43 -23.86 57.51
C ILE A 345 7.04 -24.06 56.11
N GLY A 346 8.33 -24.43 56.03
CA GLY A 346 9.03 -24.67 54.76
C GLY A 346 8.45 -25.84 53.96
N PHE A 347 8.14 -26.97 54.61
CA PHE A 347 7.61 -28.14 53.91
C PHE A 347 6.16 -27.97 53.41
N SER A 348 5.35 -27.19 54.14
CA SER A 348 3.96 -26.90 53.74
C SER A 348 3.93 -25.99 52.51
N CYS A 349 4.76 -24.94 52.48
CA CYS A 349 4.83 -24.03 51.34
C CYS A 349 5.42 -24.69 50.08
N THR A 350 6.43 -25.55 50.21
CA THR A 350 7.01 -26.26 49.05
C THR A 350 6.04 -27.26 48.43
N PHE A 351 5.23 -27.94 49.25
CA PHE A 351 4.21 -28.86 48.77
C PHE A 351 3.09 -28.13 48.03
N VAL A 352 2.63 -26.99 48.56
CA VAL A 352 1.59 -26.17 47.91
C VAL A 352 2.11 -25.58 46.59
N ILE A 353 3.35 -25.08 46.53
CA ILE A 353 3.93 -24.56 45.29
C ILE A 353 4.10 -25.67 44.26
N SER A 354 4.54 -26.86 44.67
CA SER A 354 4.66 -28.01 43.76
C SER A 354 3.29 -28.47 43.24
N LEU A 355 2.24 -28.44 44.07
CA LEU A 355 0.87 -28.78 43.66
C LEU A 355 0.32 -27.74 42.67
N VAL A 356 0.58 -26.45 42.91
CA VAL A 356 0.16 -25.36 42.00
C VAL A 356 0.89 -25.48 40.67
N LEU A 357 2.19 -25.75 40.66
CA LEU A 357 2.97 -25.95 39.42
C LEU A 357 2.50 -27.20 38.67
N LEU A 358 2.14 -28.28 39.37
CA LEU A 358 1.56 -29.48 38.75
C LEU A 358 0.20 -29.18 38.12
N VAL A 359 -0.67 -28.44 38.81
CA VAL A 359 -1.97 -28.02 38.27
C VAL A 359 -1.77 -27.08 37.09
N PHE A 360 -0.84 -26.13 37.15
CA PHE A 360 -0.51 -25.23 36.05
C PHE A 360 0.05 -26.00 34.86
N TRP A 361 0.90 -27.00 35.10
CA TRP A 361 1.44 -27.88 34.08
C TRP A 361 0.37 -28.78 33.47
N LEU A 362 -0.56 -29.33 34.28
CA LEU A 362 -1.70 -30.09 33.78
C LEU A 362 -2.72 -29.22 33.03
N HIS A 363 -2.89 -27.97 33.44
CA HIS A 363 -3.76 -27.00 32.77
C HIS A 363 -3.12 -26.51 31.47
N TRP A 364 -1.80 -26.30 31.48
CA TRP A 364 -1.00 -26.00 30.29
C TRP A 364 -0.99 -27.19 29.33
N TYR A 365 -0.78 -28.41 29.82
CA TYR A 365 -0.78 -29.64 29.03
C TYR A 365 -2.16 -29.98 28.46
N ARG A 366 -3.24 -29.84 29.24
CA ARG A 366 -4.63 -29.96 28.74
C ARG A 366 -4.98 -28.85 27.76
N SER A 367 -4.54 -27.61 28.03
CA SER A 367 -4.73 -26.49 27.11
C SER A 367 -3.92 -26.69 25.83
N HIS A 368 -2.76 -27.34 25.88
CA HIS A 368 -1.93 -27.57 24.71
C HIS A 368 -2.48 -28.70 23.84
N ILE A 369 -3.03 -29.77 24.45
CA ILE A 369 -3.78 -30.82 23.74
C ILE A 369 -5.06 -30.26 23.12
N LEU A 370 -5.79 -29.38 23.82
CA LEU A 370 -6.98 -28.69 23.28
C LEU A 370 -6.62 -27.65 22.21
N TYR A 371 -5.43 -27.05 22.26
CA TYR A 371 -4.95 -26.09 21.26
C TYR A 371 -4.53 -26.76 19.96
N THR A 372 -3.93 -27.95 20.00
CA THR A 372 -3.67 -28.74 18.78
C THR A 372 -4.94 -29.25 18.10
N SER A 373 -6.07 -29.30 18.81
CA SER A 373 -7.38 -29.62 18.21
C SER A 373 -8.18 -28.39 17.74
N TYR A 374 -7.75 -27.15 18.04
CA TYR A 374 -8.47 -25.92 17.66
C TYR A 374 -7.97 -25.30 16.34
N VAL A 375 -6.99 -25.90 15.67
CA VAL A 375 -6.53 -25.50 14.31
C VAL A 375 -7.17 -26.37 13.21
N GLU A 376 -7.98 -27.36 13.58
CA GLU A 376 -8.63 -28.25 12.63
C GLU A 376 -10.13 -28.39 12.93
N GLN A 377 -10.85 -27.27 13.08
CA GLN A 377 -12.28 -27.24 12.72
C GLN A 377 -12.81 -25.80 12.52
N ASP A 378 -13.28 -25.55 11.30
CA ASP A 378 -14.33 -24.61 10.88
C ASP A 378 -14.06 -23.10 10.88
N CYS A 379 -13.38 -22.65 9.81
CA CYS A 379 -14.03 -21.68 8.94
C CYS A 379 -14.36 -22.41 7.64
N GLU A 380 -15.51 -23.11 7.61
CA GLU A 380 -16.19 -23.45 6.37
C GLU A 380 -16.73 -22.13 5.82
N ILE A 381 -15.83 -21.32 5.22
CA ILE A 381 -16.28 -20.23 4.37
C ILE A 381 -16.77 -20.95 3.12
N ASP A 382 -18.09 -21.13 3.05
CA ASP A 382 -18.77 -21.58 1.84
C ASP A 382 -18.69 -20.42 0.83
N ILE A 383 -17.51 -20.28 0.18
CA ILE A 383 -17.28 -19.32 -0.91
C ILE A 383 -17.99 -19.90 -2.15
N GLY A 384 -19.32 -19.95 -2.11
CA GLY A 384 -20.16 -20.54 -3.15
C GLY A 384 -19.87 -22.02 -3.46
N HIS A 385 -20.14 -22.44 -4.70
CA HIS A 385 -19.94 -23.82 -5.20
C HIS A 385 -18.46 -24.27 -5.34
N LEU A 386 -17.49 -23.57 -4.75
CA LEU A 386 -16.06 -23.88 -4.92
C LEU A 386 -15.66 -25.10 -4.08
N ARG A 387 -15.08 -26.11 -4.73
CA ARG A 387 -14.64 -27.32 -4.03
C ARG A 387 -13.28 -27.11 -3.36
N ARG A 388 -13.18 -27.37 -2.06
CA ARG A 388 -11.89 -27.46 -1.37
C ARG A 388 -11.28 -28.84 -1.59
N PHE A 389 -10.08 -28.88 -2.18
CA PHE A 389 -9.32 -30.09 -2.45
C PHE A 389 -8.25 -30.33 -1.38
N SER A 390 -8.00 -31.59 -1.05
CA SER A 390 -6.82 -31.96 -0.26
C SER A 390 -5.57 -31.93 -1.13
N PHE A 391 -4.41 -31.58 -0.55
CA PHE A 391 -3.14 -31.58 -1.28
C PHE A 391 -2.84 -32.96 -1.87
N ARG A 392 -3.10 -34.02 -1.10
CA ARG A 392 -2.91 -35.42 -1.53
C ARG A 392 -3.76 -35.78 -2.74
N GLU A 393 -5.01 -35.32 -2.80
CA GLU A 393 -5.88 -35.55 -3.96
C GLU A 393 -5.29 -34.94 -5.24
N LEU A 394 -4.85 -33.68 -5.18
CA LEU A 394 -4.25 -33.00 -6.33
C LEU A 394 -2.87 -33.57 -6.69
N GLN A 395 -2.10 -34.00 -5.68
CA GLN A 395 -0.83 -34.69 -5.88
C GLN A 395 -1.04 -36.00 -6.64
N ILE A 396 -2.05 -36.80 -6.29
CA ILE A 396 -2.39 -38.02 -7.04
C ILE A 396 -2.89 -37.67 -8.45
N ALA A 397 -3.81 -36.70 -8.57
CA ALA A 397 -4.40 -36.31 -9.84
C ALA A 397 -3.36 -35.83 -10.87
N THR A 398 -2.29 -35.18 -10.41
CA THR A 398 -1.21 -34.63 -11.26
C THR A 398 -0.03 -35.59 -11.44
N GLY A 399 -0.11 -36.83 -10.94
CA GLY A 399 1.00 -37.79 -11.02
C GLY A 399 2.22 -37.36 -10.17
N ASN A 400 1.97 -36.85 -8.98
CA ASN A 400 2.95 -36.25 -8.07
C ASN A 400 3.63 -35.00 -8.65
N PHE A 401 2.84 -34.11 -9.26
CA PHE A 401 3.34 -32.89 -9.93
C PHE A 401 4.47 -33.20 -10.95
N ASN A 402 4.25 -34.24 -11.76
CA ASN A 402 5.24 -34.70 -12.75
C ASN A 402 5.52 -33.61 -13.80
N SER A 403 6.79 -33.43 -14.18
CA SER A 403 7.18 -32.48 -15.22
C SER A 403 6.53 -32.76 -16.58
N LYS A 404 6.20 -34.03 -16.87
CA LYS A 404 5.46 -34.41 -18.09
C LYS A 404 4.04 -33.86 -18.15
N ASN A 405 3.47 -33.50 -17.00
CA ASN A 405 2.12 -32.94 -16.91
C ASN A 405 2.13 -31.41 -16.90
N ILE A 406 3.28 -30.74 -17.04
CA ILE A 406 3.33 -29.28 -17.07
C ILE A 406 2.66 -28.78 -18.35
N LEU A 407 1.65 -27.93 -18.19
CA LEU A 407 0.97 -27.21 -19.26
C LEU A 407 1.60 -25.84 -19.51
N GLY A 408 2.13 -25.21 -18.46
CA GLY A 408 2.78 -23.92 -18.53
C GLY A 408 3.52 -23.56 -17.24
N GLN A 409 4.56 -22.73 -17.36
CA GLN A 409 5.36 -22.25 -16.24
C GLN A 409 5.60 -20.75 -16.42
N GLY A 410 5.33 -19.96 -15.37
CA GLY A 410 5.49 -18.50 -15.40
C GLY A 410 5.90 -17.93 -14.04
N GLY A 411 5.92 -16.60 -13.94
CA GLY A 411 6.28 -15.89 -12.70
C GLY A 411 5.34 -16.17 -11.53
N PHE A 412 4.12 -16.64 -11.81
CA PHE A 412 3.06 -16.89 -10.84
C PHE A 412 2.95 -18.36 -10.42
N GLY A 413 3.84 -19.24 -10.92
CA GLY A 413 3.83 -20.66 -10.58
C GLY A 413 3.84 -21.60 -11.79
N VAL A 414 3.48 -22.85 -11.53
CA VAL A 414 3.48 -23.93 -12.53
C VAL A 414 2.07 -24.50 -12.63
N VAL A 415 1.59 -24.68 -13.86
CA VAL A 415 0.28 -25.27 -14.16
C VAL A 415 0.46 -26.70 -14.62
N TYR A 416 -0.20 -27.64 -13.94
CA TYR A 416 -0.14 -29.06 -14.24
C TYR A 416 -1.49 -29.56 -14.78
N LYS A 417 -1.45 -30.46 -15.75
CA LYS A 417 -2.58 -31.29 -16.14
C LYS A 417 -2.84 -32.31 -15.03
N GLY A 418 -4.07 -32.39 -14.57
CA GLY A 418 -4.53 -33.37 -13.61
C GLY A 418 -5.74 -34.16 -14.12
N CYS A 419 -5.93 -35.35 -13.58
CA CYS A 419 -7.13 -36.15 -13.76
C CYS A 419 -7.69 -36.50 -12.38
N LEU A 420 -8.86 -35.94 -12.04
CA LEU A 420 -9.52 -36.21 -10.76
C LEU A 420 -10.10 -37.63 -10.72
N ALA A 421 -10.48 -38.13 -9.54
CA ALA A 421 -11.00 -39.49 -9.35
C ALA A 421 -12.27 -39.79 -10.20
N ASN A 422 -13.06 -38.77 -10.51
CA ASN A 422 -14.23 -38.83 -11.39
C ASN A 422 -13.89 -38.78 -12.89
N LYS A 423 -12.60 -38.92 -13.26
CA LYS A 423 -12.06 -38.80 -14.63
C LYS A 423 -12.18 -37.40 -15.25
N MET A 424 -12.51 -36.38 -14.46
CA MET A 424 -12.52 -35.00 -14.93
C MET A 424 -11.09 -34.49 -15.11
N LEU A 425 -10.80 -33.98 -16.30
CA LEU A 425 -9.53 -33.32 -16.59
C LEU A 425 -9.54 -31.90 -16.03
N VAL A 426 -8.49 -31.56 -15.30
CA VAL A 426 -8.32 -30.26 -14.65
C VAL A 426 -6.94 -29.68 -14.93
N ALA A 427 -6.84 -28.37 -14.84
CA ALA A 427 -5.58 -27.65 -14.76
C ALA A 427 -5.35 -27.20 -13.30
N VAL A 428 -4.24 -27.64 -12.71
CA VAL A 428 -3.88 -27.34 -11.33
C VAL A 428 -2.72 -26.34 -11.33
N LYS A 429 -3.00 -25.08 -10.99
CA LYS A 429 -2.01 -24.00 -10.86
C LYS A 429 -1.45 -24.04 -9.45
N ARG A 430 -0.17 -24.40 -9.30
CA ARG A 430 0.58 -24.37 -8.04
C ARG A 430 1.39 -23.08 -7.98
N LEU A 431 1.06 -22.20 -7.04
CA LEU A 431 1.68 -20.88 -6.92
C LEU A 431 3.09 -20.99 -6.30
N LYS A 432 4.00 -20.10 -6.71
CA LYS A 432 5.39 -20.06 -6.24
C LYS A 432 5.52 -19.05 -5.09
N ASP A 433 6.16 -19.45 -3.99
CA ASP A 433 6.38 -18.69 -2.76
C ASP A 433 5.09 -18.12 -2.09
N PRO A 434 4.54 -18.79 -1.06
CA PRO A 434 3.32 -18.35 -0.37
C PRO A 434 3.49 -17.06 0.46
N ASN A 435 4.71 -16.52 0.59
CA ASN A 435 4.99 -15.49 1.60
C ASN A 435 4.60 -14.05 1.23
N TYR A 436 4.23 -13.73 -0.02
CA TYR A 436 3.65 -12.40 -0.30
C TYR A 436 2.86 -12.29 -1.62
N THR A 437 3.49 -12.53 -2.77
CA THR A 437 2.84 -12.35 -4.08
C THR A 437 1.87 -13.48 -4.42
N GLY A 438 2.24 -14.72 -4.12
CA GLY A 438 1.37 -15.88 -4.32
C GLY A 438 0.09 -15.82 -3.48
N GLU A 439 0.16 -15.34 -2.23
CA GLU A 439 -1.00 -15.26 -1.34
C GLU A 439 -2.03 -14.25 -1.84
N VAL A 440 -1.59 -13.05 -2.23
CA VAL A 440 -2.50 -12.02 -2.75
C VAL A 440 -3.18 -12.50 -4.04
N GLN A 441 -2.44 -13.19 -4.92
CA GLN A 441 -3.03 -13.76 -6.13
C GLN A 441 -4.02 -14.87 -5.82
N PHE A 442 -3.67 -15.77 -4.90
CA PHE A 442 -4.56 -16.83 -4.44
C PHE A 442 -5.87 -16.26 -3.91
N GLN A 443 -5.78 -15.29 -2.99
CA GLN A 443 -6.95 -14.66 -2.41
C GLN A 443 -7.78 -13.92 -3.46
N THR A 444 -7.13 -13.17 -4.35
CA THR A 444 -7.80 -12.46 -5.44
C THR A 444 -8.54 -13.44 -6.36
N GLU A 445 -7.92 -14.54 -6.78
CA GLU A 445 -8.57 -15.51 -7.67
C GLU A 445 -9.73 -16.24 -6.99
N VAL A 446 -9.63 -16.57 -5.70
CA VAL A 446 -10.70 -17.20 -4.92
C VAL A 446 -11.87 -16.22 -4.70
N GLU A 447 -11.59 -14.97 -4.31
CA GLU A 447 -12.62 -13.95 -4.05
C GLU A 447 -13.29 -13.44 -5.32
N MET A 448 -12.55 -13.23 -6.42
CA MET A 448 -13.06 -12.60 -7.64
C MET A 448 -13.74 -13.60 -8.59
N ILE A 449 -13.12 -14.76 -8.85
CA ILE A 449 -13.71 -15.77 -9.75
C ILE A 449 -14.85 -16.52 -9.06
N GLY A 450 -14.84 -16.60 -7.72
CA GLY A 450 -15.99 -17.13 -6.97
C GLY A 450 -17.30 -16.38 -7.27
N LEU A 451 -17.20 -15.10 -7.65
CA LEU A 451 -18.33 -14.20 -7.88
C LEU A 451 -18.67 -14.01 -9.37
N ALA A 452 -17.69 -14.09 -10.27
CA ALA A 452 -17.87 -13.84 -11.70
C ALA A 452 -18.14 -15.14 -12.49
N VAL A 453 -19.36 -15.28 -13.04
CA VAL A 453 -19.76 -16.46 -13.83
C VAL A 453 -20.22 -16.03 -15.21
N HIS A 454 -19.43 -16.38 -16.23
CA HIS A 454 -19.74 -16.10 -17.63
C HIS A 454 -19.05 -17.12 -18.54
N ARG A 455 -19.67 -17.47 -19.68
CA ARG A 455 -19.15 -18.52 -20.60
C ARG A 455 -17.74 -18.23 -21.13
N ASN A 456 -17.41 -16.95 -21.29
CA ASN A 456 -16.12 -16.49 -21.81
C ASN A 456 -15.14 -16.10 -20.68
N LEU A 457 -15.38 -16.51 -19.43
CA LEU A 457 -14.48 -16.32 -18.30
C LEU A 457 -14.11 -17.67 -17.67
N LEU A 458 -12.84 -17.83 -17.29
CA LEU A 458 -12.34 -19.06 -16.73
C LEU A 458 -12.88 -19.25 -15.31
N ARG A 459 -13.82 -20.17 -15.15
CA ARG A 459 -14.41 -20.48 -13.85
C ARG A 459 -13.43 -21.29 -12.99
N LEU A 460 -13.22 -20.85 -11.76
CA LEU A 460 -12.49 -21.59 -10.74
C LEU A 460 -13.35 -22.78 -10.30
N TYR A 461 -12.80 -23.98 -10.39
CA TYR A 461 -13.48 -25.20 -9.98
C TYR A 461 -13.29 -25.46 -8.48
N GLY A 462 -12.13 -25.07 -7.95
CA GLY A 462 -11.83 -25.18 -6.53
C GLY A 462 -10.40 -24.81 -6.19
N PHE A 463 -10.01 -25.01 -4.95
CA PHE A 463 -8.71 -24.62 -4.44
C PHE A 463 -8.17 -25.60 -3.39
N CYS A 464 -6.87 -25.52 -3.12
CA CYS A 464 -6.21 -26.19 -2.01
C CYS A 464 -5.32 -25.18 -1.27
N MET A 465 -5.45 -25.16 0.05
CA MET A 465 -4.69 -24.29 0.94
C MET A 465 -4.14 -25.14 2.09
N THR A 466 -2.82 -25.15 2.22
CA THR A 466 -2.08 -25.73 3.36
C THR A 466 -1.05 -24.68 3.83
N PRO A 467 -0.39 -24.81 4.98
CA PRO A 467 0.58 -23.80 5.44
C PRO A 467 1.60 -23.38 4.38
N ASP A 468 2.13 -24.34 3.60
CA ASP A 468 3.21 -24.11 2.64
C ASP A 468 2.74 -24.07 1.17
N GLU A 469 1.49 -24.45 0.89
CA GLU A 469 1.01 -24.63 -0.48
C GLU A 469 -0.28 -23.87 -0.76
N ARG A 470 -0.32 -23.23 -1.93
CA ARG A 470 -1.51 -22.61 -2.53
C ARG A 470 -1.71 -23.18 -3.93
N LEU A 471 -2.83 -23.86 -4.15
CA LEU A 471 -3.18 -24.41 -5.47
C LEU A 471 -4.59 -24.00 -5.88
N LEU A 472 -4.73 -23.68 -7.16
CA LEU A 472 -6.00 -23.33 -7.79
C LEU A 472 -6.32 -24.40 -8.86
N VAL A 473 -7.59 -24.79 -8.95
CA VAL A 473 -8.06 -25.86 -9.83
C VAL A 473 -9.05 -25.28 -10.83
N TYR A 474 -8.76 -25.45 -12.11
CA TYR A 474 -9.58 -24.98 -13.23
C TYR A 474 -9.98 -26.14 -14.14
N PRO A 475 -11.05 -25.98 -14.95
CA PRO A 475 -11.29 -26.88 -16.07
C PRO A 475 -10.09 -26.91 -17.01
N TYR A 476 -9.74 -28.09 -17.51
CA TYR A 476 -8.67 -28.24 -18.50
C TYR A 476 -9.11 -27.70 -19.86
N MET A 477 -8.27 -26.86 -20.46
CA MET A 477 -8.51 -26.25 -21.78
C MET A 477 -7.66 -26.98 -22.86
N PRO A 478 -8.26 -27.85 -23.68
CA PRO A 478 -7.50 -28.77 -24.55
C PRO A 478 -6.75 -28.09 -25.69
N ASN A 479 -7.26 -26.93 -26.14
CA ASN A 479 -6.64 -26.15 -27.20
C ASN A 479 -5.60 -25.14 -26.67
N GLY A 480 -5.36 -25.11 -25.35
CA GLY A 480 -4.30 -24.28 -24.75
C GLY A 480 -4.63 -22.79 -24.77
N SER A 481 -3.59 -21.95 -24.67
CA SER A 481 -3.75 -20.50 -24.79
C SER A 481 -3.73 -20.06 -26.25
N VAL A 482 -4.32 -18.91 -26.56
CA VAL A 482 -4.25 -18.30 -27.90
C VAL A 482 -2.80 -18.05 -28.29
N ALA A 483 -1.93 -17.64 -27.36
CA ALA A 483 -0.50 -17.47 -27.63
C ALA A 483 0.18 -18.75 -28.15
N ASP A 484 -0.22 -19.92 -27.66
CA ASP A 484 0.31 -21.22 -28.12
C ASP A 484 -0.15 -21.58 -29.54
N ARG A 485 -1.25 -20.97 -30.01
CA ARG A 485 -1.87 -21.23 -31.32
C ARG A 485 -1.52 -20.18 -32.38
N LEU A 486 -0.92 -19.07 -31.97
CA LEU A 486 -0.40 -18.02 -32.83
C LEU A 486 1.09 -18.20 -33.17
N ARG A 487 1.86 -18.91 -32.33
CA ARG A 487 3.29 -19.15 -32.55
C ARG A 487 3.55 -20.52 -33.16
N GLU A 488 4.51 -20.56 -34.08
CA GLU A 488 5.11 -21.76 -34.62
C GLU A 488 6.00 -22.45 -33.55
N THR A 489 5.38 -23.01 -32.52
CA THR A 489 6.07 -23.77 -31.47
C THR A 489 6.01 -25.24 -31.82
N CYS A 490 6.91 -25.72 -32.70
CA CYS A 490 7.40 -27.10 -32.89
C CYS A 490 6.45 -28.33 -32.72
N CYS A 491 5.13 -28.14 -32.63
CA CYS A 491 4.16 -29.15 -32.20
C CYS A 491 2.95 -29.13 -33.14
N GLU A 492 2.39 -30.33 -33.33
CA GLU A 492 1.43 -30.81 -34.34
C GLU A 492 0.06 -30.08 -34.44
N LYS A 493 -0.12 -28.87 -33.89
CA LYS A 493 -1.41 -28.17 -33.85
C LYS A 493 -1.46 -27.03 -34.89
N PRO A 494 -2.39 -27.04 -35.86
CA PRO A 494 -2.45 -26.06 -36.98
C PRO A 494 -2.72 -24.65 -36.48
N SER A 495 -2.14 -23.58 -37.02
CA SER A 495 -2.41 -22.20 -36.57
C SER A 495 -3.90 -21.82 -36.67
N LEU A 496 -4.33 -20.78 -35.93
CA LEU A 496 -5.71 -20.29 -36.01
C LEU A 496 -5.92 -19.58 -37.36
N ASP A 497 -6.99 -19.96 -38.07
CA ASP A 497 -7.49 -19.22 -39.23
C ASP A 497 -8.05 -17.85 -38.83
N TRP A 498 -8.27 -16.97 -39.82
CA TRP A 498 -8.73 -15.60 -39.59
C TRP A 498 -10.08 -15.54 -38.84
N ASN A 499 -11.05 -16.35 -39.27
CA ASN A 499 -12.39 -16.39 -38.67
C ASN A 499 -12.34 -16.80 -37.20
N ARG A 500 -11.51 -17.78 -36.84
CA ARG A 500 -11.27 -18.20 -35.45
C ARG A 500 -10.61 -17.08 -34.66
N ARG A 501 -9.63 -16.36 -35.22
CA ARG A 501 -9.01 -15.21 -34.55
C ARG A 501 -10.04 -14.12 -34.24
N MET A 502 -10.94 -13.81 -35.18
CA MET A 502 -12.00 -12.83 -34.95
C MET A 502 -13.05 -13.32 -33.94
N ARG A 503 -13.42 -14.61 -33.95
CA ARG A 503 -14.27 -15.21 -32.90
C ARG A 503 -13.61 -15.19 -31.52
N VAL A 504 -12.30 -15.40 -31.44
CA VAL A 504 -11.54 -15.28 -30.20
C VAL A 504 -11.60 -13.85 -29.67
N ALA A 505 -11.38 -12.84 -30.52
CA ALA A 505 -11.53 -11.44 -30.13
C ALA A 505 -12.95 -11.13 -29.63
N LEU A 506 -13.97 -11.65 -30.32
CA LEU A 506 -15.37 -11.50 -29.95
C LEU A 506 -15.67 -12.13 -28.57
N GLY A 507 -15.22 -13.36 -28.32
CA GLY A 507 -15.41 -14.05 -27.05
C GLY A 507 -14.70 -13.33 -25.89
N ALA A 508 -13.45 -12.90 -26.10
CA ALA A 508 -12.71 -12.11 -25.11
C ALA A 508 -13.40 -10.76 -24.80
N ALA A 509 -13.92 -10.07 -25.82
CA ALA A 509 -14.67 -8.83 -25.64
C ALA A 509 -15.95 -9.03 -24.82
N ARG A 510 -16.68 -10.14 -25.03
CA ARG A 510 -17.86 -10.50 -24.23
C ARG A 510 -17.50 -10.75 -22.76
N GLY A 511 -16.40 -11.44 -22.50
CA GLY A 511 -15.89 -11.66 -21.15
C GLY A 511 -15.55 -10.34 -20.44
N LEU A 512 -14.81 -9.44 -21.08
CA LEU A 512 -14.45 -8.15 -20.49
C LEU A 512 -15.64 -7.22 -20.32
N LEU A 513 -16.59 -7.21 -21.26
CA LEU A 513 -17.87 -6.49 -21.12
C LEU A 513 -18.60 -6.90 -19.84
N TYR A 514 -18.70 -8.21 -19.59
CA TYR A 514 -19.33 -8.73 -18.37
C TYR A 514 -18.63 -8.20 -17.11
N LEU A 515 -17.30 -8.23 -17.08
CA LEU A 515 -16.50 -7.74 -15.94
C LEU A 515 -16.68 -6.23 -15.70
N HIS A 516 -16.74 -5.42 -16.76
CA HIS A 516 -16.73 -3.96 -16.66
C HIS A 516 -18.12 -3.34 -16.48
N GLU A 517 -19.14 -3.95 -17.07
CA GLU A 517 -20.47 -3.34 -17.22
C GLU A 517 -21.59 -4.16 -16.55
N GLN A 518 -21.37 -5.44 -16.24
CA GLN A 518 -22.42 -6.32 -15.68
C GLN A 518 -22.10 -6.80 -14.24
N CYS A 519 -20.83 -6.79 -13.84
CA CYS A 519 -20.44 -7.06 -12.45
C CYS A 519 -20.65 -5.84 -11.54
N ASN A 520 -21.03 -6.08 -10.29
CA ASN A 520 -21.10 -5.06 -9.25
C ASN A 520 -20.48 -5.60 -7.93
N PRO A 521 -19.30 -5.12 -7.50
CA PRO A 521 -18.51 -4.04 -8.10
C PRO A 521 -17.94 -4.42 -9.48
N LYS A 522 -17.50 -3.42 -10.26
CA LYS A 522 -16.82 -3.67 -11.53
C LYS A 522 -15.52 -4.41 -11.28
N ILE A 523 -15.12 -5.26 -12.20
CA ILE A 523 -13.88 -6.03 -12.10
C ILE A 523 -12.93 -5.58 -13.21
N ILE A 524 -11.74 -5.11 -12.84
CA ILE A 524 -10.67 -4.77 -13.78
C ILE A 524 -9.68 -5.95 -13.80
N HIS A 525 -9.44 -6.52 -14.97
CA HIS A 525 -8.61 -7.72 -15.15
C HIS A 525 -7.10 -7.44 -15.02
N ARG A 526 -6.63 -6.33 -15.61
CA ARG A 526 -5.24 -5.82 -15.57
C ARG A 526 -4.16 -6.65 -16.27
N ASP A 527 -4.50 -7.75 -16.93
CA ASP A 527 -3.52 -8.60 -17.66
C ASP A 527 -4.13 -9.27 -18.89
N VAL A 528 -4.87 -8.47 -19.68
CA VAL A 528 -5.46 -8.93 -20.95
C VAL A 528 -4.37 -9.10 -22.01
N LYS A 529 -4.13 -10.33 -22.46
CA LYS A 529 -3.11 -10.70 -23.46
C LYS A 529 -3.38 -12.09 -24.05
N ALA A 530 -2.79 -12.43 -25.20
CA ALA A 530 -3.03 -13.71 -25.87
C ALA A 530 -2.70 -14.95 -25.01
N ALA A 531 -1.74 -14.85 -24.08
CA ALA A 531 -1.38 -15.95 -23.18
C ALA A 531 -2.43 -16.23 -22.09
N ASN A 532 -3.28 -15.25 -21.78
CA ASN A 532 -4.33 -15.35 -20.77
C ASN A 532 -5.73 -15.61 -21.37
N ILE A 533 -5.81 -15.73 -22.70
CA ILE A 533 -7.03 -16.19 -23.37
C ILE A 533 -6.85 -17.68 -23.67
N LEU A 534 -7.66 -18.52 -23.05
CA LEU A 534 -7.66 -19.96 -23.25
C LEU A 534 -8.74 -20.38 -24.25
N LEU A 535 -8.55 -21.56 -24.85
CA LEU A 535 -9.46 -22.13 -25.84
C LEU A 535 -10.01 -23.46 -25.35
N ASP A 536 -11.34 -23.55 -25.31
CA ASP A 536 -12.06 -24.78 -25.00
C ASP A 536 -12.05 -25.77 -26.19
N GLU A 537 -12.81 -26.85 -26.10
CA GLU A 537 -12.95 -27.87 -27.15
C GLU A 537 -13.47 -27.30 -28.49
N SER A 538 -14.33 -26.29 -28.44
CA SER A 538 -14.95 -25.67 -29.62
C SER A 538 -14.18 -24.47 -30.17
N PHE A 539 -13.00 -24.17 -29.61
CA PHE A 539 -12.19 -22.98 -29.91
C PHE A 539 -12.87 -21.67 -29.49
N GLU A 540 -13.79 -21.72 -28.53
CA GLU A 540 -14.35 -20.53 -27.90
C GLU A 540 -13.34 -19.94 -26.92
N ALA A 541 -13.25 -18.62 -26.91
CA ALA A 541 -12.32 -17.89 -26.07
C ALA A 541 -12.83 -17.78 -24.63
N VAL A 542 -11.95 -18.10 -23.69
CA VAL A 542 -12.18 -18.01 -22.25
C VAL A 542 -11.07 -17.18 -21.62
N VAL A 543 -11.43 -16.01 -21.08
CA VAL A 543 -10.49 -15.10 -20.40
C VAL A 543 -10.12 -15.69 -19.04
N GLY A 544 -8.83 -15.88 -18.78
CA GLY A 544 -8.31 -16.44 -17.53
C GLY A 544 -7.19 -15.62 -16.89
N ASP A 545 -6.66 -16.13 -15.77
CA ASP A 545 -5.62 -15.51 -14.93
C ASP A 545 -6.04 -14.18 -14.30
N PHE A 546 -6.88 -14.27 -13.26
CA PHE A 546 -7.38 -13.12 -12.51
C PHE A 546 -6.48 -12.73 -11.33
N GLY A 547 -5.26 -13.28 -11.24
CA GLY A 547 -4.36 -13.03 -10.10
C GLY A 547 -4.01 -11.55 -9.91
N LEU A 548 -4.19 -10.71 -10.93
CA LEU A 548 -3.97 -9.26 -10.85
C LEU A 548 -5.27 -8.44 -10.81
N ALA A 549 -6.43 -9.09 -10.81
CA ALA A 549 -7.71 -8.41 -10.90
C ALA A 549 -7.99 -7.52 -9.69
N LYS A 550 -8.80 -6.49 -9.88
CA LYS A 550 -9.23 -5.58 -8.80
C LYS A 550 -10.69 -5.17 -8.95
N LEU A 551 -11.34 -4.97 -7.80
CA LEU A 551 -12.68 -4.39 -7.72
C LEU A 551 -12.60 -2.87 -7.88
N LEU A 552 -13.56 -2.31 -8.60
CA LEU A 552 -13.78 -0.88 -8.75
C LEU A 552 -15.25 -0.58 -8.43
N ASP A 553 -15.50 0.25 -7.42
CA ASP A 553 -16.84 0.73 -7.11
C ASP A 553 -17.37 1.58 -8.27
N GLN A 554 -18.67 1.54 -8.53
CA GLN A 554 -19.31 2.32 -9.59
C GLN A 554 -19.14 3.83 -9.43
N ARG A 555 -18.89 4.29 -8.20
CA ARG A 555 -18.67 5.70 -7.85
C ARG A 555 -17.28 6.20 -8.24
N ASP A 556 -16.34 5.27 -8.38
CA ASP A 556 -14.95 5.59 -8.63
C ASP A 556 -14.65 5.53 -10.13
N SER A 557 -13.82 6.48 -10.60
CA SER A 557 -13.36 6.52 -11.99
C SER A 557 -12.15 5.63 -12.24
N HIS A 558 -11.44 5.25 -11.17
CA HIS A 558 -10.23 4.46 -11.21
C HIS A 558 -9.96 3.85 -9.84
N VAL A 559 -9.19 2.77 -9.82
CA VAL A 559 -8.57 2.20 -8.63
C VAL A 559 -7.09 2.54 -8.64
N THR A 560 -6.59 3.14 -7.57
CA THR A 560 -5.16 3.38 -7.40
C THR A 560 -4.51 2.10 -6.89
N THR A 561 -3.61 1.51 -7.67
CA THR A 561 -2.99 0.22 -7.32
C THR A 561 -1.62 0.11 -7.97
N ALA A 562 -0.70 -0.61 -7.33
CA ALA A 562 0.64 -0.86 -7.86
C ALA A 562 0.59 -1.33 -9.32
N VAL A 563 1.43 -0.75 -10.19
CA VAL A 563 1.44 -1.10 -11.61
C VAL A 563 1.91 -2.54 -11.77
N ARG A 564 1.01 -3.41 -12.20
CA ARG A 564 1.28 -4.83 -12.46
C ARG A 564 0.62 -5.20 -13.78
N GLY A 565 1.22 -6.13 -14.51
CA GLY A 565 0.77 -6.59 -15.82
C GLY A 565 1.94 -6.92 -16.73
N THR A 566 1.65 -7.30 -17.97
CA THR A 566 2.67 -7.66 -18.96
C THR A 566 3.16 -6.44 -19.74
N VAL A 567 4.48 -6.20 -19.75
CA VAL A 567 5.10 -5.09 -20.50
C VAL A 567 4.67 -5.15 -21.97
N GLY A 568 4.18 -4.04 -22.51
CA GLY A 568 3.61 -3.95 -23.86
C GLY A 568 2.08 -3.94 -23.89
N HIS A 569 1.42 -4.50 -22.87
CA HIS A 569 -0.05 -4.52 -22.72
C HIS A 569 -0.57 -3.50 -21.70
N ILE A 570 0.33 -2.88 -20.93
CA ILE A 570 -0.02 -1.89 -19.89
C ILE A 570 -0.27 -0.52 -20.53
N ALA A 571 -1.40 0.08 -20.19
CA ALA A 571 -1.78 1.41 -20.66
C ALA A 571 -0.85 2.53 -20.13
N PRO A 572 -0.60 3.60 -20.91
CA PRO A 572 0.37 4.64 -20.57
C PRO A 572 -0.02 5.48 -19.34
N GLU A 573 -1.31 5.78 -19.15
CA GLU A 573 -1.81 6.45 -17.94
C GLU A 573 -1.58 5.60 -16.70
N TYR A 574 -1.71 4.27 -16.84
CA TYR A 574 -1.55 3.37 -15.72
C TYR A 574 -0.07 3.30 -15.30
N LEU A 575 0.84 3.23 -16.28
CA LEU A 575 2.29 3.31 -16.05
C LEU A 575 2.72 4.62 -15.38
N SER A 576 2.09 5.74 -15.74
CA SER A 576 2.48 7.07 -15.27
C SER A 576 1.82 7.50 -13.96
N THR A 577 0.62 7.02 -13.66
CA THR A 577 -0.17 7.47 -12.50
C THR A 577 -0.45 6.39 -11.47
N GLY A 578 -0.28 5.11 -11.80
CA GLY A 578 -0.71 4.00 -10.94
C GLY A 578 -2.23 3.83 -10.86
N GLN A 579 -3.00 4.55 -11.67
CA GLN A 579 -4.46 4.49 -11.70
C GLN A 579 -4.92 3.48 -12.76
N SER A 580 -5.58 2.41 -12.31
CA SER A 580 -6.20 1.41 -13.17
C SER A 580 -7.69 1.66 -13.31
N SER A 581 -8.25 1.42 -14.49
CA SER A 581 -9.69 1.54 -14.77
C SER A 581 -10.09 0.51 -15.81
N GLU A 582 -11.38 0.42 -16.16
CA GLU A 582 -11.83 -0.42 -17.26
C GLU A 582 -11.13 -0.06 -18.58
N LYS A 583 -10.71 1.21 -18.74
CA LYS A 583 -9.98 1.67 -19.92
C LYS A 583 -8.57 1.11 -20.03
N THR A 584 -7.98 0.65 -18.93
CA THR A 584 -6.68 -0.04 -18.95
C THR A 584 -6.79 -1.43 -19.57
N ASP A 585 -7.89 -2.13 -19.31
CA ASP A 585 -8.21 -3.40 -19.97
C ASP A 585 -8.56 -3.21 -21.45
N VAL A 586 -9.26 -2.12 -21.81
CA VAL A 586 -9.53 -1.78 -23.22
C VAL A 586 -8.22 -1.60 -24.00
N PHE A 587 -7.22 -0.94 -23.40
CA PHE A 587 -5.90 -0.82 -24.02
C PHE A 587 -5.24 -2.18 -24.22
N GLY A 588 -5.25 -3.04 -23.19
CA GLY A 588 -4.73 -4.41 -23.29
C GLY A 588 -5.46 -5.24 -24.36
N PHE A 589 -6.78 -5.06 -24.50
CA PHE A 589 -7.58 -5.68 -25.56
C PHE A 589 -7.17 -5.21 -26.96
N GLY A 590 -6.87 -3.93 -27.14
CA GLY A 590 -6.34 -3.41 -28.41
C GLY A 590 -5.00 -4.03 -28.79
N ILE A 591 -4.12 -4.25 -27.81
CA ILE A 591 -2.85 -4.97 -28.02
C ILE A 591 -3.11 -6.44 -28.34
N LEU A 592 -4.05 -7.11 -27.66
CA LEU A 592 -4.48 -8.48 -27.99
C LEU A 592 -4.97 -8.61 -29.44
N LEU A 593 -5.72 -7.63 -29.96
CA LEU A 593 -6.12 -7.62 -31.37
C LEU A 593 -4.90 -7.57 -32.30
N LEU A 594 -3.90 -6.77 -31.98
CA LEU A 594 -2.65 -6.74 -32.76
C LEU A 594 -1.88 -8.06 -32.68
N GLU A 595 -1.86 -8.73 -31.53
CA GLU A 595 -1.27 -10.07 -31.41
C GLU A 595 -2.01 -11.09 -32.28
N LEU A 596 -3.35 -11.04 -32.33
CA LEU A 596 -4.16 -11.88 -33.19
C LEU A 596 -3.87 -11.60 -34.68
N ILE A 597 -3.76 -10.34 -35.10
CA ILE A 597 -3.52 -9.99 -36.51
C ILE A 597 -2.10 -10.38 -36.94
N THR A 598 -1.10 -10.10 -36.10
CA THR A 598 0.32 -10.27 -36.43
C THR A 598 0.87 -11.67 -36.20
N GLY A 599 0.24 -12.47 -35.33
CA GLY A 599 0.81 -13.74 -34.85
C GLY A 599 2.01 -13.57 -33.91
N HIS A 600 2.46 -12.34 -33.66
CA HIS A 600 3.61 -12.01 -32.84
C HIS A 600 3.20 -11.43 -31.48
N LYS A 601 4.08 -11.55 -30.48
CA LYS A 601 3.88 -10.78 -29.23
C LYS A 601 4.11 -9.31 -29.54
N ALA A 602 3.41 -8.41 -28.84
CA ALA A 602 3.53 -6.97 -29.02
C ALA A 602 4.97 -6.42 -28.91
N LEU A 603 5.85 -7.12 -28.19
CA LEU A 603 7.29 -6.80 -28.07
C LEU A 603 8.17 -7.34 -29.22
N ASP A 604 7.68 -8.35 -29.96
CA ASP A 604 8.44 -9.08 -30.98
C ASP A 604 8.08 -8.64 -32.42
N ALA A 605 6.97 -7.94 -32.63
CA ALA A 605 6.56 -7.42 -33.94
C ALA A 605 7.49 -6.33 -34.50
N GLY A 606 8.45 -5.84 -33.70
CA GLY A 606 9.51 -4.96 -34.16
C GLY A 606 10.63 -5.76 -34.83
N ASN A 607 10.58 -5.89 -36.16
CA ASN A 607 11.62 -6.50 -36.99
C ASN A 607 12.97 -5.76 -36.88
N GLY A 608 13.72 -5.85 -35.77
CA GLY A 608 15.10 -5.34 -35.60
C GLY A 608 15.37 -3.85 -35.87
N GLN A 609 14.41 -3.12 -36.45
CA GLN A 609 14.46 -1.73 -36.90
C GLN A 609 13.50 -0.85 -36.11
N VAL A 610 12.49 -1.44 -35.45
CA VAL A 610 11.53 -0.71 -34.59
C VAL A 610 12.01 -0.83 -33.15
N GLN A 611 12.41 0.29 -32.54
CA GLN A 611 12.75 0.33 -31.11
C GLN A 611 11.54 -0.14 -30.28
N LYS A 612 11.79 -0.98 -29.28
CA LYS A 612 10.80 -1.45 -28.30
C LYS A 612 10.00 -0.26 -27.77
N GLY A 613 8.72 -0.15 -28.15
CA GLY A 613 7.83 0.98 -27.78
C GLY A 613 7.16 1.69 -28.95
N MET A 614 7.60 1.49 -30.20
CA MET A 614 7.03 2.16 -31.39
C MET A 614 6.07 1.30 -32.23
N ILE A 615 5.59 0.15 -31.73
CA ILE A 615 4.68 -0.72 -32.49
C ILE A 615 3.40 0.02 -32.91
N LEU A 616 2.82 0.82 -32.03
CA LEU A 616 1.59 1.55 -32.32
C LEU A 616 1.81 2.66 -33.36
N ASP A 617 2.96 3.32 -33.33
CA ASP A 617 3.33 4.33 -34.33
C ASP A 617 3.58 3.68 -35.70
N TRP A 618 4.22 2.50 -35.71
CA TRP A 618 4.42 1.72 -36.92
C TRP A 618 3.08 1.25 -37.51
N VAL A 619 2.18 0.69 -36.70
CA VAL A 619 0.84 0.29 -37.16
C VAL A 619 0.06 1.50 -37.70
N ARG A 620 0.14 2.66 -37.04
CA ARG A 620 -0.49 3.90 -37.53
C ARG A 620 0.07 4.32 -38.90
N SER A 621 1.38 4.25 -39.09
CA SER A 621 1.99 4.58 -40.39
C SER A 621 1.52 3.64 -41.50
N LEU A 622 1.42 2.32 -41.22
CA LEU A 622 0.92 1.35 -42.19
C LEU A 622 -0.56 1.54 -42.51
N PHE A 623 -1.35 1.97 -41.53
CA PHE A 623 -2.76 2.30 -41.71
C PHE A 623 -2.94 3.52 -42.61
N GLU A 624 -2.17 4.58 -42.40
CA GLU A 624 -2.18 5.78 -43.24
C GLU A 624 -1.68 5.49 -44.67
N GLU A 625 -0.67 4.63 -44.82
CA GLU A 625 -0.13 4.20 -46.11
C GLU A 625 -1.02 3.16 -46.85
N LYS A 626 -2.09 2.65 -46.21
CA LYS A 626 -2.92 1.54 -46.70
C LYS A 626 -2.13 0.27 -47.04
N ARG A 627 -1.10 -0.03 -46.25
CA ARG A 627 -0.22 -1.20 -46.43
C ARG A 627 -0.37 -2.21 -45.28
N LEU A 628 -1.61 -2.44 -44.86
CA LEU A 628 -1.95 -3.29 -43.71
C LEU A 628 -1.62 -4.77 -43.91
N GLU A 629 -1.56 -5.26 -45.16
CA GLU A 629 -1.19 -6.65 -45.48
C GLU A 629 0.18 -7.05 -44.90
N VAL A 630 1.09 -6.08 -44.72
CA VAL A 630 2.42 -6.30 -44.13
C VAL A 630 2.34 -6.70 -42.64
N LEU A 631 1.27 -6.30 -41.96
CA LEU A 631 1.04 -6.60 -40.56
C LEU A 631 0.57 -8.04 -40.34
N VAL A 632 -0.06 -8.64 -41.34
CA VAL A 632 -0.79 -9.90 -41.18
C VAL A 632 0.17 -11.07 -41.02
N ASP A 633 -0.17 -11.95 -40.08
CA ASP A 633 0.52 -13.20 -39.85
C ASP A 633 0.68 -14.01 -41.15
N ARG A 634 1.93 -14.41 -41.43
CA ARG A 634 2.30 -15.17 -42.62
C ARG A 634 1.61 -16.54 -42.67
N ASP A 635 1.27 -17.09 -41.51
CA ASP A 635 0.59 -18.38 -41.39
C ASP A 635 -0.85 -18.35 -41.92
N LEU A 636 -1.45 -17.16 -42.05
CA LEU A 636 -2.76 -16.99 -42.68
C LEU A 636 -2.72 -17.10 -44.20
N ARG A 637 -1.52 -17.05 -44.84
CA ARG A 637 -1.31 -17.27 -46.28
C ARG A 637 -2.22 -16.43 -47.20
N GLY A 638 -2.60 -15.23 -46.77
CA GLY A 638 -3.50 -14.36 -47.53
C GLY A 638 -4.99 -14.68 -47.38
N CYS A 639 -5.36 -15.65 -46.54
CA CYS A 639 -6.75 -16.01 -46.27
C CYS A 639 -7.37 -15.11 -45.20
N PHE A 640 -7.68 -13.87 -45.57
CA PHE A 640 -8.41 -12.89 -44.77
C PHE A 640 -9.13 -11.90 -45.68
N ASP A 641 -10.20 -11.26 -45.20
CA ASP A 641 -10.85 -10.16 -45.92
C ASP A 641 -10.11 -8.84 -45.61
N PRO A 642 -9.58 -8.11 -46.61
CA PRO A 642 -8.94 -6.81 -46.41
C PRO A 642 -9.82 -5.77 -45.69
N VAL A 643 -11.14 -5.81 -45.90
CA VAL A 643 -12.10 -4.91 -45.24
C VAL A 643 -12.25 -5.26 -43.77
N GLU A 644 -12.29 -6.55 -43.43
CA GLU A 644 -12.30 -7.00 -42.04
C GLU A 644 -10.97 -6.65 -41.34
N LEU A 645 -9.84 -6.82 -42.04
CA LEU A 645 -8.51 -6.43 -41.56
C LEU A 645 -8.44 -4.94 -41.25
N GLU A 646 -8.86 -4.08 -42.18
CA GLU A 646 -8.83 -2.63 -42.01
C GLU A 646 -9.64 -2.20 -40.77
N LYS A 647 -10.86 -2.72 -40.62
CA LYS A 647 -11.69 -2.44 -39.45
C LYS A 647 -11.12 -3.00 -38.15
N ALA A 648 -10.50 -4.19 -38.16
CA ALA A 648 -9.87 -4.77 -36.98
C ALA A 648 -8.65 -3.96 -36.51
N VAL A 649 -7.83 -3.48 -37.46
CA VAL A 649 -6.71 -2.58 -37.17
C VAL A 649 -7.21 -1.23 -36.67
N GLU A 650 -8.24 -0.66 -37.30
CA GLU A 650 -8.85 0.60 -36.83
C GLU A 650 -9.35 0.47 -35.38
N LEU A 651 -10.07 -0.61 -35.07
CA LEU A 651 -10.55 -0.89 -33.72
C LEU A 651 -9.39 -1.04 -32.72
N SER A 652 -8.31 -1.71 -33.11
CA SER A 652 -7.12 -1.83 -32.26
C SER A 652 -6.53 -0.45 -31.93
N LEU A 653 -6.40 0.45 -32.92
CA LEU A 653 -5.88 1.81 -32.75
C LEU A 653 -6.81 2.68 -31.89
N GLN A 654 -8.13 2.52 -32.01
CA GLN A 654 -9.11 3.17 -31.14
C GLN A 654 -8.98 2.70 -29.68
N CYS A 655 -8.76 1.41 -29.47
CA CYS A 655 -8.55 0.83 -28.14
C CYS A 655 -7.23 1.26 -27.50
N THR A 656 -6.17 1.48 -28.29
CA THR A 656 -4.83 1.84 -27.80
C THR A 656 -4.54 3.34 -27.79
N GLN A 657 -5.57 4.20 -27.82
CA GLN A 657 -5.41 5.65 -27.70
C GLN A 657 -4.66 6.02 -26.41
N SER A 658 -3.78 7.03 -26.46
CA SER A 658 -3.01 7.46 -25.29
C SER A 658 -3.90 8.02 -24.18
N LEU A 659 -4.96 8.75 -24.55
CA LEU A 659 -5.93 9.31 -23.61
C LEU A 659 -7.06 8.30 -23.32
N PRO A 660 -7.32 7.93 -22.05
CA PRO A 660 -8.32 6.89 -21.70
C PRO A 660 -9.75 7.26 -22.07
N THR A 661 -10.08 8.55 -22.10
CA THR A 661 -11.42 9.04 -22.42
C THR A 661 -11.79 8.84 -23.88
N LEU A 662 -10.79 8.75 -24.78
CA LEU A 662 -11.00 8.50 -26.21
C LEU A 662 -11.18 7.01 -26.53
N ARG A 663 -10.77 6.12 -25.63
CA ARG A 663 -10.93 4.68 -25.83
C ARG A 663 -12.42 4.31 -25.74
N PRO A 664 -12.92 3.42 -26.62
CA PRO A 664 -14.29 2.93 -26.55
C PRO A 664 -14.53 2.15 -25.25
N LYS A 665 -15.80 1.97 -24.88
CA LYS A 665 -16.18 0.97 -23.87
C LYS A 665 -16.18 -0.43 -24.49
N MET A 666 -16.06 -1.48 -23.68
CA MET A 666 -16.12 -2.85 -24.19
C MET A 666 -17.46 -3.19 -24.87
N SER A 667 -18.57 -2.55 -24.46
CA SER A 667 -19.86 -2.66 -25.17
C SER A 667 -19.81 -2.12 -26.61
N GLN A 668 -19.08 -1.02 -26.82
CA GLN A 668 -18.89 -0.44 -28.15
C GLN A 668 -17.94 -1.29 -28.99
N VAL A 669 -16.85 -1.78 -28.38
CA VAL A 669 -15.91 -2.72 -29.00
C VAL A 669 -16.65 -3.97 -29.48
N LEU A 670 -17.49 -4.56 -28.63
CA LEU A 670 -18.27 -5.74 -28.96
C LEU A 670 -19.18 -5.50 -30.16
N LYS A 671 -19.89 -4.37 -30.20
CA LYS A 671 -20.77 -4.01 -31.32
C LYS A 671 -20.02 -3.91 -32.66
N ILE A 672 -18.79 -3.38 -32.64
CA ILE A 672 -17.95 -3.30 -33.84
C ILE A 672 -17.52 -4.71 -34.29
N LEU A 673 -17.09 -5.56 -33.35
CA LEU A 673 -16.68 -6.94 -33.63
C LEU A 673 -17.83 -7.82 -34.14
N GLU A 674 -19.04 -7.67 -33.60
CA GLU A 674 -20.22 -8.37 -34.10
C GLU A 674 -20.54 -8.00 -35.55
N GLY A 675 -20.29 -6.75 -35.93
CA GLY A 675 -20.38 -6.31 -37.33
C GLY A 675 -19.29 -6.87 -38.25
N LEU A 676 -18.16 -7.34 -37.71
CA LEU A 676 -17.12 -8.04 -38.49
C LEU A 676 -17.50 -9.49 -38.72
N VAL A 677 -17.89 -10.19 -37.65
CA VAL A 677 -18.19 -11.63 -37.71
C VAL A 677 -19.56 -11.91 -38.37
N GLY A 678 -20.54 -11.02 -38.22
CA GLY A 678 -21.89 -11.19 -38.77
C GLY A 678 -21.99 -11.02 -40.30
N GLN A 679 -21.05 -10.29 -40.93
CA GLN A 679 -21.03 -10.14 -42.40
C GLN A 679 -20.60 -11.43 -43.12
N SER A 680 -19.88 -12.31 -42.41
CA SER A 680 -19.41 -13.59 -42.92
C SER A 680 -20.50 -14.68 -42.92
N GLU A 681 -21.56 -14.54 -42.09
CA GLU A 681 -22.68 -15.52 -42.03
C GLU A 681 -23.80 -15.19 -43.04
N GLU A 682 -24.08 -13.91 -43.31
CA GLU A 682 -25.07 -13.51 -44.33
C GLU A 682 -24.59 -13.74 -45.77
N SER A 683 -23.27 -13.78 -46.00
CA SER A 683 -22.68 -14.04 -47.32
C SER A 683 -22.71 -15.52 -47.75
N LEU A 684 -23.06 -16.44 -46.85
CA LEU A 684 -23.34 -17.85 -47.17
C LEU A 684 -24.81 -18.11 -47.55
N GLY A 685 -25.67 -17.09 -47.46
CA GLY A 685 -27.12 -17.19 -47.72
C GLY A 685 -27.59 -16.80 -49.11
N GLY A 686 -26.74 -16.27 -49.99
CA GLY A 686 -27.19 -15.95 -51.35
C GLY A 686 -26.17 -15.27 -52.25
N ALA A 687 -25.55 -16.05 -53.14
CA ALA A 687 -25.33 -15.68 -54.55
C ALA A 687 -24.71 -16.86 -55.31
N SER A 688 -25.27 -17.13 -56.48
CA SER A 688 -24.85 -18.14 -57.45
C SER A 688 -23.69 -17.71 -58.34
N LEU A 689 -22.78 -18.66 -58.62
CA LEU A 689 -21.98 -18.89 -59.84
C LEU A 689 -20.86 -17.89 -60.26
N TYR A 690 -19.67 -18.49 -60.51
CA TYR A 690 -18.37 -18.00 -61.02
C TYR A 690 -17.52 -17.22 -59.98
N ASP A 691 -16.29 -17.56 -59.60
CA ASP A 691 -15.17 -18.25 -60.28
C ASP A 691 -14.24 -18.94 -59.23
N GLU A 692 -13.60 -20.04 -59.61
CA GLU A 692 -12.81 -20.94 -58.76
C GLU A 692 -11.44 -20.37 -58.38
N GLY A 693 -11.20 -20.19 -57.08
CA GLY A 693 -9.88 -20.09 -56.45
C GLY A 693 -9.78 -21.12 -55.33
N THR A 694 -9.33 -22.32 -55.67
CA THR A 694 -9.29 -23.54 -54.84
C THR A 694 -8.59 -23.39 -53.48
N CYS A 695 -9.34 -23.62 -52.39
CA CYS A 695 -8.83 -24.15 -51.12
C CYS A 695 -9.54 -25.48 -50.85
N SER A 696 -8.86 -26.60 -51.11
CA SER A 696 -9.40 -27.95 -50.98
C SER A 696 -9.59 -28.35 -49.51
N PHE A 697 -10.83 -28.59 -49.11
CA PHE A 697 -11.20 -29.15 -47.80
C PHE A 697 -11.53 -30.64 -47.97
N SER A 698 -10.85 -31.51 -47.22
CA SER A 698 -11.22 -32.92 -47.09
C SER A 698 -12.17 -33.07 -45.89
N GLN A 699 -13.47 -33.09 -46.18
CA GLN A 699 -14.54 -33.47 -45.26
C GLN A 699 -14.52 -34.99 -45.03
N ASN A 700 -14.62 -35.41 -43.76
CA ASN A 700 -15.23 -36.68 -43.34
C ASN A 700 -15.24 -36.76 -41.80
N TYR A 701 -16.37 -36.44 -41.15
CA TYR A 701 -17.22 -37.46 -40.49
C TYR A 701 -18.42 -36.82 -39.78
N SER A 702 -19.52 -37.54 -39.93
CA SER A 702 -20.94 -37.36 -39.58
C SER A 702 -21.33 -36.78 -38.21
N ASP A 703 -22.42 -36.02 -38.28
CA ASP A 703 -23.42 -35.69 -37.25
C ASP A 703 -23.76 -36.83 -36.29
N VAL A 704 -23.83 -36.50 -34.99
CA VAL A 704 -24.87 -37.02 -34.08
C VAL A 704 -25.33 -35.85 -33.22
N HIS A 705 -26.54 -35.36 -33.52
CA HIS A 705 -27.34 -34.49 -32.69
C HIS A 705 -27.71 -35.21 -31.39
N GLU A 706 -27.36 -34.63 -30.24
CA GLU A 706 -28.12 -34.83 -28.99
C GLU A 706 -27.94 -33.61 -28.08
N GLN A 707 -28.95 -32.75 -28.04
CA GLN A 707 -29.12 -31.71 -27.02
C GLN A 707 -29.47 -32.35 -25.68
N PRO A 708 -28.97 -31.80 -24.56
CA PRO A 708 -29.81 -31.69 -23.37
C PRO A 708 -29.99 -30.20 -23.03
N SER A 709 -31.24 -29.78 -23.12
CA SER A 709 -31.75 -28.51 -22.61
C SER A 709 -31.54 -28.42 -21.09
N PHE A 710 -30.66 -27.53 -20.63
CA PHE A 710 -30.69 -27.00 -19.27
C PHE A 710 -30.94 -25.49 -19.36
N ILE A 711 -32.21 -25.13 -19.20
CA ILE A 711 -32.64 -23.76 -18.97
C ILE A 711 -32.35 -23.47 -17.49
N ILE A 712 -31.45 -22.52 -17.21
CA ILE A 712 -31.30 -21.94 -15.87
C ILE A 712 -31.77 -20.50 -15.98
N GLU A 713 -32.93 -20.23 -15.38
CA GLU A 713 -33.48 -18.90 -15.20
C GLU A 713 -32.54 -18.04 -14.35
N ALA A 714 -32.40 -16.77 -14.74
CA ALA A 714 -31.64 -15.78 -13.98
C ALA A 714 -32.29 -15.57 -12.60
N ILE A 715 -31.53 -15.80 -11.54
CA ILE A 715 -31.93 -15.50 -10.16
C ILE A 715 -31.40 -14.10 -9.82
N GLU A 716 -32.32 -13.15 -9.62
CA GLU A 716 -32.05 -11.89 -8.94
C GLU A 716 -31.75 -12.17 -7.46
N LEU A 717 -30.51 -11.94 -7.02
CA LEU A 717 -30.19 -11.91 -5.59
C LEU A 717 -30.16 -10.47 -5.10
N SER A 718 -31.29 -10.04 -4.58
CA SER A 718 -31.39 -8.92 -3.64
C SER A 718 -31.43 -9.49 -2.21
N GLY A 719 -30.43 -9.14 -1.38
CA GLY A 719 -30.29 -9.56 0.02
C GLY A 719 -29.35 -8.62 0.80
N PRO A 720 -29.49 -8.48 2.13
CA PRO A 720 -29.51 -7.17 2.79
C PRO A 720 -28.13 -6.62 3.17
N ARG A 721 -28.13 -5.29 3.29
CA ARG A 721 -27.01 -4.35 3.51
C ARG A 721 -26.11 -4.65 4.70
#